data_AF-A0A1V5DSM8-F1
#
_entry.id   AF-A0A1V5DSM8-F1
#
_cell.length_a   1.000
_cell.length_b   1.000
_cell.length_c   1.000
_cell.angle_alpha   90.00
_cell.angle_beta   90.00
_cell.angle_gamma   90.00
#
_symmetry.space_group_name_H-M   'P 1'
#
loop_
_entity.id
_entity.type
_entity.pdbx_description
1 polymer ?
#
loop_
_entity_poly.entity_id
_entity_poly.type
_entity_poly.pdbx_seq_one_letter_code
_entity_poly.pdbx_strand_id
1 'polypeptide(L)'
;MGKEKKTNKQPTISKSSAEKFPGLNPGEQKFAKAFLENSTPIAITTIQEGKFIDVNNALCEMIGYAMPEIIGKTTIETGFITAEKRELLLNELKNKRHVKNLELQIKTKSGKVKCGLLNSNKIVLDGGEYLLTVITDITNQRWFEEDLQRSRNLMMEMLELSGSIICIKDTEGRYELVNRRWEEVTGFKREQALGKTSEELFPNATGRQMYLNDREVMQSGKMMEKEEVLESTGGKRYFLSIKFPFGGGNGFKGGLCVIIREITERKQAEEALKKSEKLYRTFIDASSDMVFLKDESLRNIVVNKSLEEFFGKPEEEIIGKTDFELMPQAAAEKCRETDLKAKEMNSTVISKETVGQYVYESLKFPVSLGEGRTGVGGFIRDITLRTKAESALRESERKFRDLAEKSIVGIYLLQDGLFRYVNSELANIFGYDADKIIDRLGVRDVIFPDDIPQVEENLRRRISGELKSLRYSFRVLTKNKEIRYAEVFSSRTVYQGKPAVIGTLMDITDRRRVEEELKRLSIAIEQADEDVVITDPEGVIQYVNPAFEKITGYSRTEAIGRTPRILKSGIHQPDFYRELWNTIKGGHIWKGTVTNRRKDGKLIEEDATISPLLSSAGTLTGYVALKRDVTNARKIEVQLRQSQKMEAIGVLAGGIAHDFNNILGAMMGYAELAFFKTSDKKINPYLEQILKSCDRARDLVKQILTFSRQREQEKKFVSVTPIVKEALKLLRSSLPATIEIIQTYEVQRDVIICDPTHIHQVLMNLCTNALHAMREQGGVLKIFLQEQEFATDNMYNLDLKKGAYLQLIVSDTGTGIDPDIIDKIFDPFFTTKQLGEGTGLGLSVVYGIVKDAGGVISVESEPGKGTKFTIYLPLIDSNKRTDEQKDLSVPHGNGCILYVDDEESIAALGREMLTPLGYEVIVCVSSSDALNIFRNDPQRFDLIITDMTMPNMTGIALAKEMIKIRPEIPIILSTGFSEQITEEESGRNGIREFLMKPVSLPALAQAVKRAMGQAESATV
;
A
#
# COMPACT_ATOMS: atom_id res chain seq x y z
N MET A 1 -54.73 -13.40 30.36
CA MET A 1 -54.55 -14.12 29.08
C MET A 1 -53.24 -13.62 28.48
N GLY A 2 -52.17 -14.35 28.21
CA GLY A 2 -51.89 -15.79 28.18
C GLY A 2 -50.89 -16.02 27.05
N LYS A 3 -49.61 -16.26 27.40
CA LYS A 3 -48.51 -16.84 26.60
C LYS A 3 -47.98 -15.97 25.43
N GLU A 4 -46.69 -15.83 25.12
CA GLU A 4 -45.50 -16.65 25.37
C GLU A 4 -44.25 -15.75 25.28
N LYS A 5 -43.43 -15.68 26.35
CA LYS A 5 -42.08 -15.06 26.32
C LYS A 5 -41.05 -16.19 26.26
N LYS A 6 -40.33 -16.32 25.14
CA LYS A 6 -39.10 -17.12 25.05
C LYS A 6 -37.95 -16.35 25.71
N THR A 7 -37.66 -16.65 26.97
CA THR A 7 -36.41 -16.25 27.63
C THR A 7 -35.32 -17.28 27.36
N ASN A 8 -34.19 -16.78 26.87
CA ASN A 8 -32.94 -17.51 26.63
C ASN A 8 -32.51 -18.30 27.87
N LYS A 9 -32.27 -19.60 27.69
CA LYS A 9 -31.61 -20.48 28.67
C LYS A 9 -30.15 -20.08 28.77
N GLN A 10 -29.70 -19.70 29.97
CA GLN A 10 -28.30 -19.84 30.37
C GLN A 10 -27.94 -21.33 30.41
N PRO A 11 -26.73 -21.74 30.00
CA PRO A 11 -26.29 -23.11 30.20
C PRO A 11 -26.10 -23.35 31.70
N THR A 12 -26.83 -24.33 32.21
CA THR A 12 -26.61 -24.97 33.51
C THR A 12 -25.14 -25.40 33.62
N ILE A 13 -24.39 -24.75 34.51
CA ILE A 13 -23.12 -25.27 35.00
C ILE A 13 -23.41 -26.62 35.66
N SER A 14 -22.73 -27.65 35.17
CA SER A 14 -22.80 -29.00 35.69
C SER A 14 -22.48 -29.02 37.18
N LYS A 15 -23.42 -29.54 37.99
CA LYS A 15 -23.11 -30.08 39.31
C LYS A 15 -22.16 -31.27 39.12
N SER A 16 -20.84 -31.07 39.18
CA SER A 16 -19.90 -32.21 39.20
C SER A 16 -18.54 -31.97 39.86
N SER A 17 -18.35 -30.96 40.72
CA SER A 17 -17.04 -30.71 41.37
C SER A 17 -17.03 -30.81 42.89
N ALA A 18 -18.12 -31.24 43.54
CA ALA A 18 -18.18 -31.38 44.99
C ALA A 18 -17.73 -32.77 45.54
N GLU A 19 -17.30 -33.71 44.68
CA GLU A 19 -16.96 -35.08 45.09
C GLU A 19 -15.50 -35.50 44.83
N LYS A 20 -14.53 -34.57 44.85
CA LYS A 20 -13.12 -34.93 44.60
C LYS A 20 -12.16 -34.97 45.80
N PHE A 21 -12.61 -34.67 47.02
CA PHE A 21 -11.71 -34.70 48.20
C PHE A 21 -12.40 -35.15 49.50
N PRO A 22 -12.69 -36.45 49.70
CA PRO A 22 -13.13 -36.95 50.99
C PRO A 22 -11.90 -37.09 51.92
N GLY A 23 -11.90 -36.35 53.05
CA GLY A 23 -10.90 -36.52 54.12
C GLY A 23 -10.03 -35.31 54.48
N LEU A 24 -10.07 -34.22 53.71
CA LEU A 24 -9.31 -32.99 54.02
C LEU A 24 -10.07 -32.07 54.98
N ASN A 25 -9.36 -31.39 55.87
CA ASN A 25 -9.98 -30.40 56.77
C ASN A 25 -10.51 -29.18 55.98
N PRO A 26 -11.44 -28.39 56.53
CA PRO A 26 -12.05 -27.26 55.81
C PRO A 26 -11.06 -26.18 55.35
N GLY A 27 -9.87 -26.10 55.97
CA GLY A 27 -8.79 -25.19 55.55
C GLY A 27 -8.03 -25.70 54.33
N GLU A 28 -7.71 -26.99 54.29
CA GLU A 28 -7.05 -27.68 53.18
C GLU A 28 -7.92 -27.71 51.92
N GLN A 29 -9.23 -27.93 52.07
CA GLN A 29 -10.16 -27.85 50.94
C GLN A 29 -10.23 -26.44 50.32
N LYS A 30 -10.18 -25.41 51.17
CA LYS A 30 -10.13 -24.02 50.71
C LYS A 30 -8.81 -23.72 49.99
N PHE A 31 -7.69 -24.18 50.52
CA PHE A 31 -6.37 -23.99 49.91
C PHE A 31 -6.25 -24.73 48.58
N ALA A 32 -6.60 -26.02 48.53
CA ALA A 32 -6.54 -26.83 47.31
C ALA A 32 -7.41 -26.22 46.20
N LYS A 33 -8.62 -25.77 46.55
CA LYS A 33 -9.49 -25.09 45.59
C LYS A 33 -8.91 -23.75 45.14
N ALA A 34 -8.40 -22.94 46.06
CA ALA A 34 -7.78 -21.65 45.74
C ALA A 34 -6.49 -21.78 44.91
N PHE A 35 -5.71 -22.85 45.10
CA PHE A 35 -4.49 -23.12 44.33
C PHE A 35 -4.83 -23.63 42.92
N LEU A 36 -5.68 -24.65 42.81
CA LEU A 36 -6.04 -25.29 41.54
C LEU A 36 -6.88 -24.40 40.62
N GLU A 37 -7.81 -23.62 41.17
CA GLU A 37 -8.66 -22.69 40.41
C GLU A 37 -8.01 -21.31 40.18
N ASN A 38 -6.79 -21.09 40.68
CA ASN A 38 -6.08 -19.83 40.43
C ASN A 38 -5.77 -19.69 38.93
N SER A 39 -6.12 -18.54 38.37
CA SER A 39 -5.91 -18.20 36.96
C SER A 39 -4.45 -17.90 36.61
N THR A 40 -3.58 -17.66 37.60
CA THR A 40 -2.15 -17.44 37.38
C THR A 40 -1.41 -18.77 37.38
N PRO A 41 -0.54 -19.07 36.40
CA PRO A 41 0.30 -20.27 36.41
C PRO A 41 1.19 -20.36 37.66
N ILE A 42 1.04 -21.44 38.44
CA ILE A 42 1.79 -21.71 39.67
C ILE A 42 2.34 -23.14 39.66
N ALA A 43 3.60 -23.28 40.06
CA ALA A 43 4.27 -24.54 40.30
C ALA A 43 4.94 -24.57 41.68
N ILE A 44 4.92 -25.72 42.34
CA ILE A 44 5.76 -26.03 43.49
C ILE A 44 6.81 -27.03 43.02
N THR A 45 8.09 -26.69 43.15
CA THR A 45 9.19 -27.55 42.72
C THR A 45 10.22 -27.81 43.82
N THR A 46 10.96 -28.91 43.74
CA THR A 46 12.11 -29.13 44.63
C THR A 46 13.23 -28.14 44.30
N ILE A 47 13.98 -27.67 45.33
CA ILE A 47 15.05 -26.69 45.11
C ILE A 47 16.18 -27.27 44.27
N GLN A 48 16.73 -28.42 44.67
CA GLN A 48 17.91 -29.01 44.01
C GLN A 48 17.59 -29.48 42.58
N GLU A 49 16.60 -30.36 42.43
CA GLU A 49 16.31 -31.03 41.15
C GLU A 49 15.29 -30.29 40.29
N GLY A 50 14.42 -29.44 40.89
CA GLY A 50 13.40 -28.72 40.14
C GLY A 50 12.23 -29.60 39.76
N LYS A 51 12.01 -30.65 40.54
CA LYS A 51 10.98 -31.63 40.31
C LYS A 51 9.63 -31.02 40.67
N PHE A 52 8.65 -31.04 39.77
CA PHE A 52 7.30 -30.56 40.07
C PHE A 52 6.63 -31.45 41.12
N ILE A 53 6.32 -30.86 42.27
CA ILE A 53 5.63 -31.49 43.39
C ILE A 53 4.13 -31.21 43.33
N ASP A 54 3.77 -29.99 42.91
CA ASP A 54 2.38 -29.60 42.67
C ASP A 54 2.31 -28.52 41.59
N VAL A 55 1.21 -28.46 40.84
CA VAL A 55 0.95 -27.47 39.80
C VAL A 55 -0.54 -27.16 39.73
N ASN A 56 -0.89 -25.93 39.33
CA ASN A 56 -2.30 -25.60 39.14
C ASN A 56 -2.76 -25.73 37.69
N ASN A 57 -4.09 -25.64 37.48
CA ASN A 57 -4.70 -25.80 36.16
C ASN A 57 -4.18 -24.75 35.16
N ALA A 58 -3.99 -23.50 35.59
CA ALA A 58 -3.48 -22.44 34.73
C ALA A 58 -2.07 -22.73 34.22
N LEU A 59 -1.20 -23.33 35.04
CA LEU A 59 0.12 -23.75 34.56
C LEU A 59 -0.02 -24.86 33.53
N CYS A 60 -0.79 -25.90 33.82
CA CYS A 60 -1.07 -27.00 32.90
C CYS A 60 -1.59 -26.51 31.54
N GLU A 61 -2.51 -25.54 31.53
CA GLU A 61 -3.00 -24.90 30.30
C GLU A 61 -1.91 -24.10 29.57
N MET A 62 -1.09 -23.34 30.31
CA MET A 62 -0.03 -22.51 29.72
C MET A 62 1.02 -23.34 28.98
N ILE A 63 1.44 -24.47 29.57
CA ILE A 63 2.50 -25.32 29.04
C ILE A 63 1.99 -26.56 28.32
N GLY A 64 0.68 -26.85 28.36
CA GLY A 64 0.03 -27.95 27.64
C GLY A 64 0.21 -29.34 28.25
N TYR A 65 0.67 -29.46 29.50
CA TYR A 65 0.80 -30.75 30.20
C TYR A 65 -0.38 -30.99 31.14
N ALA A 66 -0.89 -32.22 31.20
CA ALA A 66 -1.87 -32.58 32.23
C ALA A 66 -1.17 -32.78 33.59
N MET A 67 -1.86 -32.44 34.69
CA MET A 67 -1.27 -32.48 36.04
C MET A 67 -0.60 -33.83 36.39
N PRO A 68 -1.21 -35.01 36.16
CA PRO A 68 -0.55 -36.28 36.46
C PRO A 68 0.72 -36.56 35.62
N GLU A 69 0.87 -35.90 34.47
CA GLU A 69 1.98 -36.12 33.54
C GLU A 69 3.22 -35.28 33.86
N ILE A 70 3.03 -34.16 34.57
CA ILE A 70 4.10 -33.19 34.88
C ILE A 70 4.63 -33.36 36.30
N ILE A 71 3.79 -33.83 37.23
CA ILE A 71 4.21 -34.11 38.60
C ILE A 71 5.29 -35.20 38.59
N GLY A 72 6.40 -34.92 39.26
CA GLY A 72 7.56 -35.79 39.31
C GLY A 72 8.59 -35.59 38.19
N LYS A 73 8.33 -34.74 37.19
CA LYS A 73 9.33 -34.36 36.18
C LYS A 73 10.10 -33.13 36.60
N THR A 74 11.31 -32.94 36.07
CA THR A 74 12.09 -31.72 36.34
C THR A 74 11.69 -30.57 35.42
N THR A 75 11.95 -29.33 35.85
CA THR A 75 11.72 -28.13 35.03
C THR A 75 12.57 -28.09 33.75
N ILE A 76 13.69 -28.83 33.70
CA ILE A 76 14.52 -28.91 32.49
C ILE A 76 13.93 -29.95 31.52
N GLU A 77 13.57 -31.14 32.02
CA GLU A 77 12.96 -32.22 31.22
C GLU A 77 11.68 -31.80 30.50
N THR A 78 10.95 -30.86 31.09
CA THR A 78 9.69 -30.34 30.56
C THR A 78 9.86 -29.16 29.60
N GLY A 79 11.10 -28.70 29.36
CA GLY A 79 11.37 -27.49 28.55
C GLY A 79 10.90 -26.19 29.20
N PHE A 80 10.56 -26.25 30.50
CA PHE A 80 10.02 -25.14 31.26
C PHE A 80 11.08 -24.07 31.55
N ILE A 81 12.33 -24.49 31.77
CA ILE A 81 13.49 -23.61 31.91
C ILE A 81 14.72 -24.28 31.28
N THR A 82 15.59 -23.52 30.62
CA THR A 82 16.86 -24.05 30.11
C THR A 82 17.83 -24.36 31.25
N ALA A 83 18.77 -25.27 31.04
CA ALA A 83 19.77 -25.63 32.03
C ALA A 83 20.57 -24.41 32.52
N GLU A 84 20.98 -23.53 31.60
CA GLU A 84 21.68 -22.27 31.89
C GLU A 84 20.85 -21.33 32.79
N LYS A 85 19.57 -21.13 32.47
CA LYS A 85 18.67 -20.27 33.25
C LYS A 85 18.33 -20.87 34.61
N ARG A 86 18.31 -22.20 34.73
CA ARG A 86 18.13 -22.90 36.01
C ARG A 86 19.35 -22.72 36.90
N GLU A 87 20.55 -22.80 36.35
CA GLU A 87 21.78 -22.56 37.11
C GLU A 87 21.82 -21.12 37.64
N LEU A 88 21.38 -20.15 36.82
CA LEU A 88 21.20 -18.77 37.23
C LEU A 88 20.19 -18.63 38.39
N LEU A 89 19.02 -19.28 38.29
CA LEU A 89 18.00 -19.31 39.35
C LEU A 89 18.56 -19.87 40.67
N LEU A 90 19.31 -20.99 40.61
CA LEU A 90 19.92 -21.62 41.78
C LEU A 90 21.00 -20.74 42.41
N ASN A 91 21.83 -20.07 41.60
CA ASN A 91 22.87 -19.17 42.09
C ASN A 91 22.27 -17.92 42.74
N GLU A 92 21.17 -17.38 42.23
CA GLU A 92 20.47 -16.27 42.89
C GLU A 92 19.79 -16.68 44.21
N LEU A 93 19.29 -17.92 44.30
CA LEU A 93 18.69 -18.48 45.52
C LEU A 93 19.70 -18.82 46.62
N LYS A 94 20.99 -19.01 46.30
CA LYS A 94 22.03 -19.33 47.32
C LYS A 94 22.18 -18.24 48.38
N ASN A 95 21.94 -16.96 48.02
CA ASN A 95 22.11 -15.80 48.91
C ASN A 95 20.82 -15.03 49.20
N LYS A 96 19.68 -15.42 48.60
CA LYS A 96 18.39 -14.71 48.72
C LYS A 96 17.24 -15.70 48.97
N ARG A 97 16.24 -15.29 49.75
CA ARG A 97 15.06 -16.12 50.08
C ARG A 97 14.04 -16.25 48.92
N HIS A 98 14.25 -15.50 47.83
CA HIS A 98 13.38 -15.45 46.66
C HIS A 98 14.14 -14.95 45.42
N VAL A 99 13.64 -15.32 44.24
CA VAL A 99 14.03 -14.81 42.92
C VAL A 99 12.82 -14.14 42.28
N LYS A 100 13.03 -12.96 41.72
CA LYS A 100 11.97 -12.18 41.08
C LYS A 100 12.37 -11.78 39.69
N ASN A 101 11.39 -11.69 38.80
CA ASN A 101 11.50 -11.20 37.44
C ASN A 101 12.55 -11.93 36.59
N LEU A 102 12.69 -13.24 36.77
CA LEU A 102 13.59 -14.02 35.93
C LEU A 102 12.88 -14.33 34.60
N GLU A 103 13.36 -13.73 33.51
CA GLU A 103 12.83 -13.98 32.17
C GLU A 103 13.40 -15.26 31.56
N LEU A 104 12.50 -16.11 31.06
CA LEU A 104 12.80 -17.36 30.40
C LEU A 104 11.95 -17.55 29.15
N GLN A 105 12.51 -18.27 28.20
CA GLN A 105 11.76 -18.89 27.13
C GLN A 105 11.24 -20.24 27.62
N ILE A 106 9.92 -20.34 27.75
CA ILE A 106 9.21 -21.54 28.17
C ILE A 106 8.75 -22.25 26.89
N LYS A 107 9.24 -23.46 26.68
CA LYS A 107 8.75 -24.31 25.60
C LYS A 107 7.51 -25.05 26.11
N THR A 108 6.39 -24.88 25.41
CA THR A 108 5.17 -25.64 25.69
C THR A 108 5.31 -27.08 25.18
N LYS A 109 4.44 -28.00 25.62
CA LYS A 109 4.36 -29.39 25.15
C LYS A 109 4.23 -29.50 23.63
N SER A 110 3.65 -28.48 22.97
CA SER A 110 3.50 -28.41 21.51
C SER A 110 4.69 -27.76 20.80
N GLY A 111 5.81 -27.52 21.50
CA GLY A 111 7.01 -26.90 20.92
C GLY A 111 6.98 -25.37 20.77
N LYS A 112 5.80 -24.73 20.95
CA LYS A 112 5.68 -23.26 20.89
C LYS A 112 6.48 -22.63 22.02
N VAL A 113 7.32 -21.65 21.67
CA VAL A 113 8.09 -20.87 22.64
C VAL A 113 7.23 -19.71 23.13
N LYS A 114 7.10 -19.61 24.45
CA LYS A 114 6.49 -18.48 25.17
C LYS A 114 7.57 -17.76 25.95
N CYS A 115 7.42 -16.45 26.15
CA CYS A 115 8.27 -15.72 27.09
C CYS A 115 7.55 -15.65 28.43
N GLY A 116 8.15 -16.22 29.48
CA GLY A 116 7.62 -16.23 30.84
C GLY A 116 8.49 -15.42 31.79
N LEU A 117 7.85 -14.61 32.62
CA LEU A 117 8.48 -13.91 33.74
C LEU A 117 8.23 -14.70 35.03
N LEU A 118 9.29 -15.21 35.62
CA LEU A 118 9.24 -16.17 36.73
C LEU A 118 9.58 -15.49 38.06
N ASN A 119 8.74 -15.75 39.07
CA ASN A 119 8.94 -15.33 40.45
C ASN A 119 8.90 -16.55 41.36
N SER A 120 9.99 -16.87 42.04
CA SER A 120 10.10 -18.05 42.92
C SER A 120 10.43 -17.66 44.35
N ASN A 121 9.67 -18.22 45.30
CA ASN A 121 9.90 -18.07 46.73
C ASN A 121 10.21 -19.42 47.37
N LYS A 122 11.13 -19.41 48.33
CA LYS A 122 11.41 -20.59 49.14
C LYS A 122 10.32 -20.76 50.21
N ILE A 123 9.64 -21.91 50.21
CA ILE A 123 8.60 -22.28 51.17
C ILE A 123 9.00 -23.57 51.91
N VAL A 124 8.45 -23.76 53.11
CA VAL A 124 8.65 -24.99 53.90
C VAL A 124 7.32 -25.71 54.01
N LEU A 125 7.27 -26.97 53.59
CA LEU A 125 6.11 -27.87 53.66
C LEU A 125 6.56 -29.17 54.32
N ASP A 126 5.88 -29.63 55.37
CA ASP A 126 6.17 -30.87 56.10
C ASP A 126 7.66 -31.06 56.50
N GLY A 127 8.35 -29.96 56.81
CA GLY A 127 9.77 -29.96 57.19
C GLY A 127 10.76 -29.98 56.01
N GLY A 128 10.29 -30.07 54.76
CA GLY A 128 11.09 -29.96 53.53
C GLY A 128 11.04 -28.57 52.89
N GLU A 129 12.11 -28.16 52.21
CA GLU A 129 12.20 -26.87 51.52
C GLU A 129 11.89 -26.98 50.02
N TYR A 130 10.96 -26.16 49.52
CA TYR A 130 10.47 -26.15 48.15
C TYR A 130 10.46 -24.74 47.54
N LEU A 131 10.34 -24.65 46.23
CA LEU A 131 10.16 -23.40 45.50
C LEU A 131 8.72 -23.27 45.03
N LEU A 132 8.00 -22.31 45.56
CA LEU A 132 6.74 -21.85 44.99
C LEU A 132 7.06 -20.83 43.90
N THR A 133 6.72 -21.18 42.67
CA THR A 133 7.02 -20.43 41.46
C THR A 133 5.74 -19.96 40.79
N VAL A 134 5.64 -18.66 40.56
CA VAL A 134 4.53 -18.02 39.85
C VAL A 134 5.06 -17.49 38.52
N ILE A 135 4.34 -17.73 37.43
CA ILE A 135 4.76 -17.33 36.09
C ILE A 135 3.75 -16.39 35.46
N THR A 136 4.26 -15.34 34.82
CA THR A 136 3.47 -14.43 34.00
C THR A 136 3.88 -14.61 32.52
N ASP A 137 2.93 -14.90 31.64
CA ASP A 137 3.18 -14.96 30.19
C ASP A 137 3.33 -13.53 29.63
N ILE A 138 4.55 -13.18 29.22
CA ILE A 138 4.92 -11.88 28.65
C ILE A 138 5.18 -11.96 27.14
N THR A 139 4.76 -13.03 26.46
CA THR A 139 5.02 -13.24 25.02
C THR A 139 4.49 -12.09 24.17
N ASN A 140 3.24 -11.68 24.39
CA ASN A 140 2.65 -10.54 23.66
C ASN A 140 3.38 -9.23 24.01
N GLN A 141 3.78 -9.06 25.28
CA GLN A 141 4.49 -7.87 25.72
C GLN A 141 5.84 -7.70 25.00
N ARG A 142 6.63 -8.78 24.87
CA ARG A 142 7.89 -8.76 24.12
C ARG A 142 7.71 -8.43 22.64
N TRP A 143 6.69 -9.00 22.02
CA TRP A 143 6.38 -8.71 20.63
C TRP A 143 5.96 -7.24 20.42
N PHE A 144 5.16 -6.70 21.35
CA PHE A 144 4.83 -5.27 21.35
C PHE A 144 6.06 -4.38 21.57
N GLU A 145 7.03 -4.79 22.41
CA GLU A 145 8.28 -4.06 22.60
C GLU A 145 9.13 -3.99 21.30
N GLU A 146 9.23 -5.11 20.57
CA GLU A 146 9.97 -5.17 19.30
C GLU A 146 9.29 -4.36 18.18
N ASP A 147 7.96 -4.45 18.07
CA ASP A 147 7.19 -3.66 17.10
C ASP A 147 7.25 -2.16 17.43
N LEU A 148 7.14 -1.81 18.71
CA LEU A 148 7.32 -0.45 19.18
C LEU A 148 8.72 0.07 18.84
N GLN A 149 9.76 -0.76 18.97
CA GLN A 149 11.13 -0.38 18.61
C GLN A 149 11.28 -0.13 17.10
N ARG A 150 10.66 -0.97 16.27
CA ARG A 150 10.67 -0.80 14.81
C ARG A 150 9.93 0.47 14.37
N SER A 151 8.74 0.69 14.93
CA SER A 151 7.93 1.90 14.70
C SER A 151 8.66 3.17 15.17
N ARG A 152 9.33 3.11 16.33
CA ARG A 152 10.16 4.19 16.87
C ARG A 152 11.31 4.55 15.93
N ASN A 153 12.01 3.56 15.38
CA ASN A 153 13.12 3.81 14.45
C ASN A 153 12.65 4.53 13.17
N LEU A 154 11.50 4.13 12.61
CA LEU A 154 10.90 4.77 11.43
C LEU A 154 10.50 6.22 11.71
N MET A 155 9.85 6.49 12.86
CA MET A 155 9.47 7.85 13.25
C MET A 155 10.71 8.76 13.42
N MET A 156 11.78 8.23 14.01
CA MET A 156 13.04 8.98 14.16
C MET A 156 13.62 9.36 12.80
N GLU A 157 13.67 8.43 11.84
CA GLU A 157 14.19 8.71 10.50
C GLU A 157 13.39 9.79 9.75
N MET A 158 12.06 9.78 9.87
CA MET A 158 11.20 10.82 9.30
C MET A 158 11.46 12.20 9.90
N LEU A 159 11.68 12.29 11.22
CA LEU A 159 12.01 13.54 11.88
C LEU A 159 13.36 14.10 11.40
N GLU A 160 14.35 13.24 11.21
CA GLU A 160 15.70 13.62 10.78
C GLU A 160 15.76 14.18 9.36
N LEU A 161 14.94 13.66 8.44
CA LEU A 161 14.91 14.08 7.05
C LEU A 161 13.99 15.28 6.76
N SER A 162 13.30 15.83 7.77
CA SER A 162 12.39 16.96 7.61
C SER A 162 13.11 18.27 7.25
N GLY A 163 12.58 19.01 6.27
CA GLY A 163 13.08 20.34 5.89
C GLY A 163 12.73 21.47 6.88
N SER A 164 11.89 21.20 7.89
CA SER A 164 11.57 22.13 8.99
C SER A 164 12.42 21.81 10.22
N ILE A 165 12.67 22.82 11.05
CA ILE A 165 13.28 22.59 12.36
C ILE A 165 12.21 21.93 13.24
N ILE A 166 12.48 20.73 13.75
CA ILE A 166 11.58 20.02 14.65
C ILE A 166 12.33 19.69 15.93
N CYS A 167 11.76 20.09 17.06
CA CYS A 167 12.27 19.72 18.36
C CYS A 167 11.16 19.36 19.34
N ILE A 168 11.47 18.44 20.24
CA ILE A 168 10.60 18.01 21.33
C ILE A 168 11.23 18.46 22.63
N LYS A 169 10.40 18.98 23.54
CA LYS A 169 10.81 19.40 24.88
C LYS A 169 9.95 18.72 25.93
N ASP A 170 10.52 18.52 27.11
CA ASP A 170 9.81 18.00 28.28
C ASP A 170 8.85 19.04 28.89
N THR A 171 8.17 18.67 29.98
CA THR A 171 7.27 19.56 30.73
C THR A 171 7.95 20.79 31.33
N GLU A 172 9.28 20.75 31.49
CA GLU A 172 10.07 21.86 32.01
C GLU A 172 10.63 22.73 30.88
N GLY A 173 10.39 22.40 29.61
CA GLY A 173 10.89 23.13 28.45
C GLY A 173 12.32 22.79 28.06
N ARG A 174 12.86 21.65 28.52
CA ARG A 174 14.20 21.16 28.16
C ARG A 174 14.15 20.33 26.89
N TYR A 175 15.10 20.49 25.98
CA TYR A 175 15.12 19.72 24.73
C TYR A 175 15.35 18.23 24.99
N GLU A 176 14.43 17.38 24.51
CA GLU A 176 14.54 15.92 24.50
C GLU A 176 14.90 15.37 23.11
N LEU A 177 14.51 16.10 22.06
CA LEU A 177 14.83 15.75 20.68
C LEU A 177 15.02 17.03 19.85
N VAL A 178 16.02 17.02 18.98
CA VAL A 178 16.20 18.02 17.92
C VAL A 178 16.57 17.29 16.64
N ASN A 179 15.94 17.60 15.51
CA ASN A 179 16.27 16.98 14.23
C ASN A 179 17.53 17.61 13.59
N ARG A 180 18.10 16.96 12.57
CA ARG A 180 19.27 17.48 11.81
C ARG A 180 19.11 18.93 11.36
N ARG A 181 17.92 19.33 10.90
CA ARG A 181 17.65 20.70 10.45
C ARG A 181 17.85 21.74 11.56
N TRP A 182 17.54 21.39 12.80
CA TRP A 182 17.81 22.22 13.97
C TRP A 182 19.31 22.53 14.12
N GLU A 183 20.18 21.52 13.96
CA GLU A 183 21.64 21.71 14.05
C GLU A 183 22.16 22.62 12.92
N GLU A 184 21.69 22.41 11.70
CA GLU A 184 22.08 23.19 10.52
C GLU A 184 21.75 24.68 10.68
N VAL A 185 20.57 25.00 11.22
CA VAL A 185 20.09 26.38 11.33
C VAL A 185 20.62 27.08 12.58
N THR A 186 20.70 26.37 13.71
CA THR A 186 21.14 26.97 14.98
C THR A 186 22.66 26.97 15.15
N GLY A 187 23.38 26.09 14.44
CA GLY A 187 24.83 25.92 14.56
C GLY A 187 25.28 25.13 15.79
N PHE A 188 24.38 24.75 16.69
CA PHE A 188 24.68 23.91 17.85
C PHE A 188 24.59 22.43 17.51
N LYS A 189 25.42 21.62 18.15
CA LYS A 189 25.31 20.16 18.08
C LYS A 189 24.21 19.66 19.01
N ARG A 190 23.51 18.59 18.62
CA ARG A 190 22.43 17.94 19.38
C ARG A 190 22.81 17.68 20.82
N GLU A 191 23.99 17.11 21.06
CA GLU A 191 24.50 16.81 22.41
C GLU A 191 24.60 18.03 23.31
N GLN A 192 24.82 19.21 22.74
CA GLN A 192 24.90 20.46 23.49
C GLN A 192 23.51 20.98 23.87
N ALA A 193 22.47 20.54 23.15
CA ALA A 193 21.09 21.00 23.28
C ALA A 193 20.27 20.15 24.25
N LEU A 194 20.47 18.83 24.24
CA LEU A 194 19.69 17.90 25.06
C LEU A 194 19.78 18.22 26.56
N GLY A 195 18.64 18.25 27.25
CA GLY A 195 18.52 18.54 28.67
C GLY A 195 18.61 20.02 29.06
N LYS A 196 18.91 20.91 28.11
CA LYS A 196 18.93 22.36 28.35
C LYS A 196 17.62 23.00 27.92
N THR A 197 17.26 24.11 28.55
CA THR A 197 16.16 24.96 28.11
C THR A 197 16.61 25.87 26.97
N SER A 198 15.65 26.46 26.23
CA SER A 198 15.97 27.49 25.23
C SER A 198 16.70 28.70 25.83
N GLU A 199 16.47 29.04 27.10
CA GLU A 199 17.16 30.14 27.79
C GLU A 199 18.61 29.80 28.11
N GLU A 200 18.88 28.55 28.52
CA GLU A 200 20.23 28.06 28.80
C GLU A 200 21.08 27.90 27.52
N LEU A 201 20.45 27.56 26.39
CA LEU A 201 21.11 27.38 25.08
C LEU A 201 21.35 28.69 24.34
N PHE A 202 20.36 29.58 24.39
CA PHE A 202 20.41 30.88 23.73
C PHE A 202 20.32 31.96 24.83
N PRO A 203 21.45 32.39 25.42
CA PRO A 203 21.46 33.31 26.57
C PRO A 203 21.14 34.77 26.20
N ASN A 204 20.34 34.96 25.16
CA ASN A 204 19.83 36.25 24.72
C ASN A 204 18.34 36.38 25.07
N ALA A 205 17.78 37.59 24.91
CA ALA A 205 16.38 37.85 25.21
C ALA A 205 15.42 36.91 24.45
N THR A 206 15.80 36.48 23.24
CA THR A 206 15.01 35.56 22.42
C THR A 206 14.92 34.17 23.03
N GLY A 207 16.02 33.59 23.53
CA GLY A 207 16.02 32.27 24.17
C GLY A 207 15.17 32.22 25.45
N ARG A 208 15.24 33.28 26.25
CA ARG A 208 14.35 33.46 27.42
C ARG A 208 12.88 33.56 27.02
N GLN A 209 12.57 34.28 25.96
CA GLN A 209 11.20 34.38 25.48
C GLN A 209 10.67 33.06 24.91
N MET A 210 11.50 32.31 24.19
CA MET A 210 11.17 30.97 23.70
C MET A 210 10.81 30.05 24.87
N TYR A 211 11.59 30.09 25.96
CA TYR A 211 11.34 29.34 27.17
C TYR A 211 10.01 29.70 27.84
N LEU A 212 9.69 30.99 27.97
CA LEU A 212 8.42 31.44 28.53
C LEU A 212 7.21 31.01 27.67
N ASN A 213 7.34 31.10 26.34
CA ASN A 213 6.31 30.64 25.41
C ASN A 213 6.06 29.13 25.56
N ASP A 214 7.13 28.33 25.72
CA ASP A 214 7.01 26.89 25.94
C ASP A 214 6.18 26.60 27.21
N ARG A 215 6.46 27.32 28.31
CA ARG A 215 5.72 27.15 29.56
C ARG A 215 4.25 27.52 29.44
N GLU A 216 3.94 28.57 28.70
CA GLU A 216 2.56 29.03 28.49
C GLU A 216 1.73 28.00 27.72
N VAL A 217 2.30 27.38 26.67
CA VAL A 217 1.66 26.30 25.92
C VAL A 217 1.39 25.09 26.81
N MET A 218 2.37 24.73 27.61
CA MET A 218 2.26 23.59 28.52
C MET A 218 1.22 23.83 29.63
N GLN A 219 1.11 25.05 30.15
CA GLN A 219 0.09 25.41 31.15
C GLN A 219 -1.30 25.51 30.56
N SER A 220 -1.43 26.05 29.35
CA SER A 220 -2.73 26.26 28.71
C SER A 220 -3.28 24.99 28.04
N GLY A 221 -2.41 24.05 27.68
CA GLY A 221 -2.77 22.82 26.98
C GLY A 221 -3.22 23.03 25.52
N LYS A 222 -3.04 24.24 24.98
CA LYS A 222 -3.48 24.61 23.63
C LYS A 222 -2.30 24.89 22.72
N MET A 223 -2.42 24.54 21.44
CA MET A 223 -1.45 24.94 20.43
C MET A 223 -1.27 26.46 20.42
N MET A 224 -0.01 26.90 20.40
CA MET A 224 0.41 28.28 20.18
C MET A 224 1.19 28.38 18.89
N GLU A 225 0.92 29.44 18.15
CA GLU A 225 1.69 29.85 17.00
C GLU A 225 2.24 31.24 17.30
N LYS A 226 3.56 31.39 17.26
CA LYS A 226 4.22 32.65 17.60
C LYS A 226 5.40 32.92 16.70
N GLU A 227 5.56 34.18 16.33
CA GLU A 227 6.67 34.64 15.52
C GLU A 227 7.85 34.98 16.43
N GLU A 228 9.01 34.42 16.10
CA GLU A 228 10.23 34.55 16.87
C GLU A 228 11.31 35.17 15.98
N VAL A 229 12.06 36.14 16.54
CA VAL A 229 13.09 36.88 15.80
C VAL A 229 14.45 36.50 16.34
N LEU A 230 15.32 36.08 15.42
CA LEU A 230 16.70 35.73 15.71
C LEU A 230 17.61 36.74 15.01
N GLU A 231 18.40 37.44 15.82
CA GLU A 231 19.45 38.33 15.33
C GLU A 231 20.70 37.48 15.04
N SER A 232 21.03 37.36 13.75
CA SER A 232 22.22 36.66 13.27
C SER A 232 23.22 37.66 12.68
N THR A 233 24.46 37.24 12.47
CA THR A 233 25.52 38.04 11.84
C THR A 233 25.14 38.54 10.42
N GLY A 234 24.17 37.89 9.77
CA GLY A 234 23.59 38.28 8.48
C GLY A 234 22.30 39.14 8.54
N GLY A 235 21.90 39.64 9.71
CA GLY A 235 20.69 40.46 9.89
C GLY A 235 19.55 39.76 10.66
N LYS A 236 18.42 40.46 10.81
CA LYS A 236 17.21 39.94 11.49
C LYS A 236 16.52 38.88 10.65
N ARG A 237 16.33 37.69 11.22
CA ARG A 237 15.56 36.59 10.61
C ARG A 237 14.30 36.33 11.42
N TYR A 238 13.21 36.05 10.71
CA TYR A 238 11.89 35.82 11.30
C TYR A 238 11.50 34.35 11.16
N PHE A 239 11.04 33.76 12.25
CA PHE A 239 10.65 32.36 12.33
C PHE A 239 9.21 32.25 12.83
N LEU A 240 8.42 31.40 12.21
CA LEU A 240 7.12 30.99 12.71
C LEU A 240 7.30 29.71 13.52
N SER A 241 7.08 29.83 14.82
CA SER A 241 7.23 28.78 15.81
C SER A 241 5.83 28.26 16.17
N ILE A 242 5.51 27.04 15.72
CA ILE A 242 4.27 26.35 16.07
C ILE A 242 4.61 25.37 17.19
N LYS A 243 3.97 25.58 18.33
CA LYS A 243 4.21 24.86 19.58
C LYS A 243 2.90 24.22 20.02
N PHE A 244 2.87 22.90 20.13
CA PHE A 244 1.69 22.22 20.63
C PHE A 244 2.07 21.18 21.68
N PRO A 245 1.26 21.06 22.73
CA PRO A 245 1.45 20.01 23.70
C PRO A 245 1.03 18.70 23.04
N PHE A 246 1.81 17.65 23.23
CA PHE A 246 1.45 16.30 22.81
C PHE A 246 1.56 15.37 24.00
N GLY A 247 0.68 14.38 24.07
CA GLY A 247 0.59 13.47 25.21
C GLY A 247 -0.52 13.89 26.18
N GLY A 248 -1.64 13.18 26.08
CA GLY A 248 -2.77 13.23 27.00
C GLY A 248 -3.46 11.87 27.00
N GLY A 249 -2.70 10.79 27.24
CA GLY A 249 -3.23 9.44 27.35
C GLY A 249 -2.22 8.49 27.99
N ASN A 250 -2.66 7.82 29.07
CA ASN A 250 -1.96 6.73 29.80
C ASN A 250 -0.48 6.96 30.14
N GLY A 251 -0.19 7.98 30.96
CA GLY A 251 1.04 8.02 31.78
C GLY A 251 2.31 8.52 31.09
N PHE A 252 2.28 8.83 29.79
CA PHE A 252 3.31 9.67 29.18
C PHE A 252 3.12 11.12 29.69
N LYS A 253 4.13 11.70 30.34
CA LYS A 253 4.09 13.13 30.71
C LYS A 253 4.09 13.92 29.40
N GLY A 254 2.99 14.60 29.10
CA GLY A 254 2.85 15.37 27.87
C GLY A 254 4.03 16.33 27.72
N GLY A 255 4.62 16.36 26.53
CA GLY A 255 5.73 17.24 26.18
C GLY A 255 5.27 18.33 25.23
N LEU A 256 6.21 19.15 24.79
CA LEU A 256 5.99 20.21 23.81
C LEU A 256 6.66 19.83 22.50
N CYS A 257 5.89 19.71 21.43
CA CYS A 257 6.44 19.60 20.08
C CYS A 257 6.50 21.01 19.49
N VAL A 258 7.67 21.39 18.99
CA VAL A 258 7.92 22.69 18.38
C VAL A 258 8.43 22.49 16.97
N ILE A 259 7.65 22.99 16.02
CA ILE A 259 7.99 23.04 14.60
C ILE A 259 8.29 24.50 14.27
N ILE A 260 9.49 24.77 13.77
CA ILE A 260 9.92 26.13 13.43
C ILE A 260 10.18 26.19 11.92
N ARG A 261 9.49 27.13 11.28
CA ARG A 261 9.65 27.45 9.87
C ARG A 261 10.17 28.87 9.74
N GLU A 262 11.12 29.10 8.86
CA GLU A 262 11.55 30.47 8.56
C GLU A 262 10.49 31.21 7.71
N ILE A 263 10.10 32.40 8.15
CA ILE A 263 9.12 33.29 7.49
C ILE A 263 9.71 34.67 7.17
N THR A 264 11.04 34.79 7.14
CA THR A 264 11.76 36.05 6.89
C THR A 264 11.21 36.80 5.67
N GLU A 265 10.98 36.11 4.55
CA GLU A 265 10.43 36.69 3.33
C GLU A 265 9.01 37.27 3.52
N ARG A 266 8.15 36.57 4.28
CA ARG A 266 6.77 37.03 4.57
C ARG A 266 6.78 38.29 5.44
N LYS A 267 7.65 38.36 6.45
CA LYS A 267 7.74 39.53 7.33
C LYS A 267 8.28 40.77 6.63
N GLN A 268 9.23 40.58 5.72
CA GLN A 268 9.69 41.66 4.85
C GLN A 268 8.55 42.22 4.00
N ALA A 269 7.60 41.39 3.55
CA ALA A 269 6.41 41.86 2.84
C ALA A 269 5.42 42.62 3.74
N GLU A 270 5.21 42.19 4.99
CA GLU A 270 4.36 42.90 5.96
C GLU A 270 4.95 44.26 6.38
N GLU A 271 6.26 44.33 6.62
CA GLU A 271 6.95 45.61 6.87
C GLU A 271 6.92 46.51 5.64
N ALA A 272 7.05 45.95 4.43
CA ALA A 272 6.87 46.70 3.19
C ALA A 272 5.45 47.27 3.07
N LEU A 273 4.42 46.53 3.49
CA LEU A 273 3.04 47.03 3.51
C LEU A 273 2.86 48.19 4.51
N LYS A 274 3.38 48.05 5.74
CA LYS A 274 3.33 49.13 6.75
C LYS A 274 4.11 50.38 6.32
N LYS A 275 5.24 50.18 5.63
CA LYS A 275 6.02 51.24 5.01
C LYS A 275 5.26 51.90 3.86
N SER A 276 4.53 51.11 3.06
CA SER A 276 3.64 51.57 2.00
C SER A 276 2.47 52.40 2.55
N GLU A 277 1.86 52.01 3.67
CA GLU A 277 0.76 52.75 4.31
C GLU A 277 1.23 54.13 4.84
N LYS A 278 2.39 54.16 5.53
CA LYS A 278 3.00 55.41 5.97
C LYS A 278 3.40 56.29 4.77
N LEU A 279 3.90 55.68 3.70
CA LEU A 279 4.24 56.36 2.45
C LEU A 279 2.99 56.93 1.77
N TYR A 280 1.87 56.20 1.72
CA TYR A 280 0.58 56.65 1.21
C TYR A 280 0.09 57.88 1.98
N ARG A 281 0.09 57.84 3.32
CA ARG A 281 -0.33 58.98 4.14
C ARG A 281 0.53 60.23 3.87
N THR A 282 1.85 60.04 3.85
CA THR A 282 2.80 61.12 3.53
C THR A 282 2.59 61.66 2.11
N PHE A 283 2.27 60.80 1.14
CA PHE A 283 2.05 61.15 -0.25
C PHE A 283 0.77 61.97 -0.45
N ILE A 284 -0.35 61.56 0.17
CA ILE A 284 -1.61 62.31 0.05
C ILE A 284 -1.50 63.69 0.71
N ASP A 285 -0.79 63.82 1.83
CA ASP A 285 -0.60 65.10 2.53
C ASP A 285 0.39 66.03 1.83
N ALA A 286 1.30 65.50 1.02
CA ALA A 286 2.19 66.31 0.19
C ALA A 286 1.52 66.87 -1.07
N SER A 287 0.31 66.42 -1.40
CA SER A 287 -0.45 66.90 -2.57
C SER A 287 -1.01 68.30 -2.34
N SER A 288 -0.77 69.21 -3.29
CA SER A 288 -1.42 70.53 -3.33
C SER A 288 -2.91 70.47 -3.71
N ASP A 289 -3.36 69.35 -4.27
CA ASP A 289 -4.78 69.11 -4.51
C ASP A 289 -5.46 68.67 -3.21
N MET A 290 -6.72 69.04 -3.05
CA MET A 290 -7.51 68.66 -1.89
C MET A 290 -8.05 67.25 -2.09
N VAL A 291 -7.66 66.31 -1.24
CA VAL A 291 -7.98 64.89 -1.36
C VAL A 291 -8.95 64.49 -0.25
N PHE A 292 -10.00 63.78 -0.63
CA PHE A 292 -10.98 63.26 0.30
C PHE A 292 -11.44 61.85 -0.08
N LEU A 293 -11.98 61.14 0.90
CA LEU A 293 -12.69 59.88 0.76
C LEU A 293 -13.89 59.92 1.69
N LYS A 294 -15.06 59.56 1.18
CA LYS A 294 -16.31 59.50 1.93
C LYS A 294 -16.87 58.09 1.97
N ASP A 295 -17.59 57.77 3.02
CA ASP A 295 -18.30 56.50 3.21
C ASP A 295 -19.60 56.42 2.40
N GLU A 296 -20.36 55.34 2.61
CA GLU A 296 -21.62 55.14 1.91
C GLU A 296 -22.71 56.19 2.23
N SER A 297 -22.61 56.83 3.39
CA SER A 297 -23.52 57.89 3.85
C SER A 297 -23.00 59.28 3.47
N LEU A 298 -21.92 59.34 2.68
CA LEU A 298 -21.24 60.56 2.24
C LEU A 298 -20.63 61.37 3.38
N ARG A 299 -20.21 60.68 4.45
CA ARG A 299 -19.40 61.27 5.52
C ARG A 299 -17.93 61.10 5.20
N ASN A 300 -17.13 62.13 5.46
CA ASN A 300 -15.69 62.06 5.20
C ASN A 300 -15.01 61.03 6.11
N ILE A 301 -14.18 60.14 5.55
CA ILE A 301 -13.45 59.08 6.26
C ILE A 301 -11.93 59.13 6.04
N VAL A 302 -11.47 59.76 4.97
CA VAL A 302 -10.06 60.16 4.80
C VAL A 302 -10.06 61.56 4.21
N VAL A 303 -9.22 62.44 4.74
CA VAL A 303 -8.95 63.74 4.15
C VAL A 303 -7.45 63.99 4.22
N ASN A 304 -6.92 64.80 3.29
CA ASN A 304 -5.53 65.26 3.37
C ASN A 304 -5.46 66.69 3.92
N LYS A 305 -4.24 67.10 4.28
CA LYS A 305 -3.97 68.42 4.84
C LYS A 305 -4.48 69.60 3.99
N SER A 306 -4.40 69.51 2.65
CA SER A 306 -4.88 70.56 1.74
C SER A 306 -6.40 70.77 1.82
N LEU A 307 -7.17 69.72 2.12
CA LEU A 307 -8.61 69.84 2.34
C LEU A 307 -8.93 70.41 3.74
N GLU A 308 -8.15 70.09 4.77
CA GLU A 308 -8.27 70.72 6.10
C GLU A 308 -8.08 72.24 6.01
N GLU A 309 -7.06 72.68 5.27
CA GLU A 309 -6.77 74.10 5.04
C GLU A 309 -7.90 74.81 4.26
N PHE A 310 -8.50 74.13 3.27
CA PHE A 310 -9.64 74.65 2.52
C PHE A 310 -10.87 74.89 3.42
N PHE A 311 -11.16 73.98 4.34
CA PHE A 311 -12.27 74.13 5.30
C PHE A 311 -11.91 74.96 6.54
N GLY A 312 -10.63 75.19 6.81
CA GLY A 312 -10.13 75.87 8.01
C GLY A 312 -10.41 75.09 9.30
N LYS A 313 -10.46 73.75 9.24
CA LYS A 313 -10.83 72.84 10.36
C LYS A 313 -9.87 71.63 10.39
N PRO A 314 -9.50 71.10 11.58
CA PRO A 314 -8.65 69.91 11.68
C PRO A 314 -9.39 68.64 11.23
N GLU A 315 -8.66 67.63 10.75
CA GLU A 315 -9.22 66.34 10.25
C GLU A 315 -10.25 65.74 11.21
N GLU A 316 -9.96 65.72 12.52
CA GLU A 316 -10.82 65.15 13.56
C GLU A 316 -12.21 65.78 13.62
N GLU A 317 -12.33 67.04 13.21
CA GLU A 317 -13.60 67.76 13.11
C GLU A 317 -14.30 67.61 11.75
N ILE A 318 -13.62 67.06 10.74
CA ILE A 318 -14.13 66.87 9.38
C ILE A 318 -14.59 65.41 9.18
N ILE A 319 -13.83 64.45 9.73
CA ILE A 319 -14.14 63.03 9.65
C ILE A 319 -15.47 62.73 10.34
N GLY A 320 -16.29 61.91 9.70
CA GLY A 320 -17.65 61.56 10.13
C GLY A 320 -18.71 62.62 9.79
N LYS A 321 -18.34 63.81 9.29
CA LYS A 321 -19.30 64.85 8.88
C LYS A 321 -19.57 64.81 7.38
N THR A 322 -20.79 65.20 7.02
CA THR A 322 -21.22 65.39 5.63
C THR A 322 -20.93 66.81 5.15
N ASP A 323 -20.92 67.03 3.83
CA ASP A 323 -20.66 68.36 3.26
C ASP A 323 -21.68 69.42 3.74
N PHE A 324 -22.94 69.03 4.02
CA PHE A 324 -23.98 69.94 4.52
C PHE A 324 -23.65 70.53 5.90
N GLU A 325 -22.84 69.82 6.67
CA GLU A 325 -22.37 70.26 7.99
C GLU A 325 -21.07 71.07 7.90
N LEU A 326 -20.44 71.13 6.72
CA LEU A 326 -19.11 71.71 6.50
C LEU A 326 -19.10 72.92 5.56
N MET A 327 -20.06 73.06 4.64
CA MET A 327 -20.12 74.15 3.65
C MET A 327 -21.56 74.68 3.43
N PRO A 328 -21.74 75.88 2.81
CA PRO A 328 -23.06 76.42 2.53
C PRO A 328 -23.93 75.48 1.68
N GLN A 329 -25.24 75.51 1.93
CA GLN A 329 -26.19 74.54 1.41
C GLN A 329 -26.12 74.35 -0.12
N ALA A 330 -26.03 75.42 -0.90
CA ALA A 330 -25.97 75.34 -2.36
C ALA A 330 -24.71 74.61 -2.89
N ALA A 331 -23.57 74.71 -2.19
CA ALA A 331 -22.34 74.02 -2.56
C ALA A 331 -22.35 72.56 -2.11
N ALA A 332 -22.88 72.29 -0.91
CA ALA A 332 -23.05 70.93 -0.38
C ALA A 332 -24.01 70.09 -1.23
N GLU A 333 -25.09 70.69 -1.73
CA GLU A 333 -26.05 70.02 -2.64
C GLU A 333 -25.37 69.58 -3.93
N LYS A 334 -24.53 70.43 -4.52
CA LYS A 334 -23.79 70.13 -5.74
C LYS A 334 -22.70 69.08 -5.53
N CYS A 335 -22.03 69.14 -4.38
CA CYS A 335 -21.06 68.12 -3.98
C CYS A 335 -21.73 66.76 -3.76
N ARG A 336 -22.90 66.74 -3.10
CA ARG A 336 -23.68 65.52 -2.90
C ARG A 336 -24.25 64.96 -4.21
N GLU A 337 -24.71 65.82 -5.11
CA GLU A 337 -25.17 65.40 -6.43
C GLU A 337 -24.05 64.71 -7.21
N THR A 338 -22.84 65.30 -7.20
CA THR A 338 -21.67 64.73 -7.90
C THR A 338 -21.12 63.48 -7.21
N ASP A 339 -21.18 63.39 -5.88
CA ASP A 339 -20.81 62.20 -5.10
C ASP A 339 -21.79 61.04 -5.35
N LEU A 340 -23.10 61.30 -5.26
CA LEU A 340 -24.15 60.32 -5.56
C LEU A 340 -24.07 59.87 -7.02
N LYS A 341 -23.80 60.78 -7.94
CA LYS A 341 -23.57 60.45 -9.35
C LYS A 341 -22.35 59.56 -9.54
N ALA A 342 -21.22 59.85 -8.88
CA ALA A 342 -20.02 59.00 -8.96
C ALA A 342 -20.29 57.60 -8.41
N LYS A 343 -21.14 57.51 -7.37
CA LYS A 343 -21.49 56.27 -6.72
C LYS A 343 -22.55 55.44 -7.47
N GLU A 344 -23.62 56.07 -7.93
CA GLU A 344 -24.70 55.43 -8.72
C GLU A 344 -24.21 54.98 -10.08
N MET A 345 -23.43 55.83 -10.77
CA MET A 345 -22.85 55.49 -12.06
C MET A 345 -21.60 54.64 -11.94
N ASN A 346 -21.16 54.39 -10.70
CA ASN A 346 -19.96 53.64 -10.34
C ASN A 346 -18.77 53.94 -11.27
N SER A 347 -18.51 55.23 -11.53
CA SER A 347 -17.46 55.72 -12.41
C SER A 347 -16.93 57.09 -11.96
N THR A 348 -15.71 57.41 -12.36
CA THR A 348 -15.09 58.71 -12.07
C THR A 348 -15.90 59.85 -12.71
N VAL A 349 -16.51 60.68 -11.89
CA VAL A 349 -17.14 61.94 -12.24
C VAL A 349 -16.12 63.06 -12.10
N ILE A 350 -15.79 63.67 -13.22
CA ILE A 350 -15.02 64.91 -13.24
C ILE A 350 -16.03 66.05 -13.41
N SER A 351 -16.23 66.84 -12.36
CA SER A 351 -17.02 68.07 -12.44
C SER A 351 -16.09 69.26 -12.45
N LYS A 352 -16.37 70.23 -13.34
CA LYS A 352 -15.76 71.55 -13.29
C LYS A 352 -16.74 72.48 -12.61
N GLU A 353 -16.30 73.06 -11.52
CA GLU A 353 -17.13 73.92 -10.70
C GLU A 353 -16.47 75.28 -10.61
N THR A 354 -17.22 76.28 -11.05
CA THR A 354 -16.77 77.65 -10.97
C THR A 354 -17.34 78.25 -9.70
N VAL A 355 -16.47 78.51 -8.73
CA VAL A 355 -16.82 79.14 -7.47
C VAL A 355 -16.18 80.53 -7.50
N GLY A 356 -17.01 81.55 -7.70
CA GLY A 356 -16.51 82.89 -8.00
C GLY A 356 -15.71 82.94 -9.30
N GLN A 357 -14.45 83.37 -9.23
CA GLN A 357 -13.56 83.49 -10.40
C GLN A 357 -12.68 82.24 -10.67
N TYR A 358 -12.72 81.26 -9.77
CA TYR A 358 -11.88 80.07 -9.82
C TYR A 358 -12.64 78.89 -10.41
N VAL A 359 -11.98 78.12 -11.26
CA VAL A 359 -12.52 76.91 -11.86
C VAL A 359 -11.82 75.72 -11.24
N TYR A 360 -12.51 75.07 -10.32
CA TYR A 360 -12.06 73.83 -9.69
C TYR A 360 -12.53 72.65 -10.52
N GLU A 361 -11.60 71.78 -10.90
CA GLU A 361 -11.90 70.46 -11.43
C GLU A 361 -11.87 69.49 -10.26
N SER A 362 -13.06 69.06 -9.87
CA SER A 362 -13.26 68.02 -8.87
C SER A 362 -13.38 66.69 -9.61
N LEU A 363 -12.40 65.81 -9.40
CA LEU A 363 -12.43 64.44 -9.87
C LEU A 363 -12.85 63.55 -8.71
N LYS A 364 -14.01 62.93 -8.82
CA LYS A 364 -14.63 62.10 -7.79
C LYS A 364 -14.93 60.74 -8.37
N PHE A 365 -14.63 59.67 -7.69
CA PHE A 365 -14.81 58.32 -8.18
C PHE A 365 -15.31 57.44 -7.04
N PRO A 366 -16.10 56.42 -7.37
CA PRO A 366 -16.44 55.44 -6.37
C PRO A 366 -15.16 54.75 -5.91
N VAL A 367 -14.98 54.68 -4.61
CA VAL A 367 -13.91 53.89 -4.02
C VAL A 367 -14.58 52.73 -3.33
N SER A 368 -14.26 51.52 -3.78
CA SER A 368 -14.67 50.31 -3.08
C SER A 368 -13.97 50.30 -1.72
N LEU A 369 -14.76 50.38 -0.65
CA LEU A 369 -14.27 50.35 0.74
C LEU A 369 -14.15 48.91 1.27
N GLY A 370 -14.41 47.91 0.42
CA GLY A 370 -14.49 46.49 0.77
C GLY A 370 -15.91 46.04 1.16
N GLU A 371 -16.15 44.72 1.12
CA GLU A 371 -17.42 44.08 1.54
C GLU A 371 -18.69 44.60 0.85
N GLY A 372 -18.58 45.01 -0.41
CA GLY A 372 -19.72 45.51 -1.20
C GLY A 372 -20.16 46.94 -0.85
N ARG A 373 -19.43 47.63 0.03
CA ARG A 373 -19.67 49.05 0.33
C ARG A 373 -18.88 49.93 -0.61
N THR A 374 -19.57 50.93 -1.16
CA THR A 374 -18.99 51.91 -2.08
C THR A 374 -19.04 53.29 -1.45
N GLY A 375 -17.85 53.81 -1.18
CA GLY A 375 -17.62 55.20 -0.82
C GLY A 375 -17.32 56.05 -2.06
N VAL A 376 -16.96 57.31 -1.85
CA VAL A 376 -16.57 58.23 -2.91
C VAL A 376 -15.25 58.88 -2.56
N GLY A 377 -14.19 58.59 -3.31
CA GLY A 377 -12.89 59.24 -3.21
C GLY A 377 -12.73 60.31 -4.27
N GLY A 378 -11.97 61.36 -4.00
CA GLY A 378 -11.76 62.40 -4.99
C GLY A 378 -10.64 63.35 -4.69
N PHE A 379 -10.22 64.07 -5.72
CA PHE A 379 -9.26 65.17 -5.64
C PHE A 379 -9.87 66.41 -6.29
N ILE A 380 -9.67 67.57 -5.67
CA ILE A 380 -10.14 68.85 -6.18
C ILE A 380 -8.91 69.70 -6.53
N ARG A 381 -8.84 70.12 -7.80
CA ARG A 381 -7.72 70.88 -8.36
C ARG A 381 -8.21 72.20 -8.96
N ASP A 382 -7.50 73.30 -8.73
CA ASP A 382 -7.74 74.55 -9.46
C ASP A 382 -7.12 74.50 -10.87
N ILE A 383 -7.94 74.66 -11.92
CA ILE A 383 -7.52 74.50 -13.34
C ILE A 383 -7.84 75.73 -14.21
N THR A 384 -8.03 76.88 -13.59
CA THR A 384 -8.54 78.10 -14.24
C THR A 384 -7.74 78.51 -15.50
N LEU A 385 -6.43 78.31 -15.51
CA LEU A 385 -5.53 78.74 -16.61
C LEU A 385 -5.50 77.79 -17.82
N ARG A 386 -5.78 76.49 -17.65
CA ARG A 386 -5.61 75.46 -18.70
C ARG A 386 -6.76 75.38 -19.71
N THR A 387 -7.98 75.68 -19.28
CA THR A 387 -9.19 75.38 -20.07
C THR A 387 -9.42 76.31 -21.27
N LYS A 388 -8.84 77.52 -21.27
CA LYS A 388 -9.11 78.53 -22.31
C LYS A 388 -8.39 78.32 -23.66
N ALA A 389 -7.33 77.49 -23.73
CA ALA A 389 -6.47 77.42 -24.92
C ALA A 389 -6.53 76.09 -25.70
N GLU A 390 -6.88 74.97 -25.06
CA GLU A 390 -6.79 73.63 -25.68
C GLU A 390 -8.03 73.23 -26.53
N SER A 391 -9.13 73.99 -26.50
CA SER A 391 -10.43 73.50 -26.99
C SER A 391 -10.62 73.54 -28.52
N ALA A 392 -10.05 74.51 -29.24
CA ALA A 392 -10.41 74.74 -30.64
C ALA A 392 -9.59 73.94 -31.66
N LEU A 393 -8.29 73.75 -31.40
CA LEU A 393 -7.38 73.10 -32.35
C LEU A 393 -7.38 71.57 -32.22
N ARG A 394 -7.70 71.04 -31.03
CA ARG A 394 -7.77 69.59 -30.79
C ARG A 394 -8.92 68.91 -31.53
N GLU A 395 -10.05 69.56 -31.77
CA GLU A 395 -11.28 68.84 -32.14
C GLU A 395 -11.24 68.19 -33.53
N SER A 396 -10.55 68.79 -34.51
CA SER A 396 -10.48 68.27 -35.88
C SER A 396 -9.40 67.20 -36.05
N GLU A 397 -8.18 67.43 -35.53
CA GLU A 397 -7.11 66.43 -35.56
C GLU A 397 -7.43 65.21 -34.70
N ARG A 398 -8.13 65.42 -33.57
CA ARG A 398 -8.57 64.32 -32.71
C ARG A 398 -9.61 63.43 -33.41
N LYS A 399 -10.53 63.94 -34.24
CA LYS A 399 -11.56 63.09 -34.89
C LYS A 399 -10.95 62.05 -35.85
N PHE A 400 -10.04 62.45 -36.74
CA PHE A 400 -9.42 61.50 -37.68
C PHE A 400 -8.34 60.63 -37.03
N ARG A 401 -7.56 61.19 -36.10
CA ARG A 401 -6.60 60.41 -35.32
C ARG A 401 -7.32 59.40 -34.42
N ASP A 402 -8.42 59.77 -33.76
CA ASP A 402 -9.21 58.85 -32.92
C ASP A 402 -9.79 57.70 -33.74
N LEU A 403 -10.26 57.92 -34.98
CA LEU A 403 -10.81 56.83 -35.79
C LEU A 403 -9.74 55.80 -36.19
N ALA A 404 -8.52 56.24 -36.50
CA ALA A 404 -7.42 55.33 -36.84
C ALA A 404 -6.75 54.72 -35.59
N GLU A 405 -6.52 55.50 -34.53
CA GLU A 405 -5.87 55.07 -33.29
C GLU A 405 -6.79 54.25 -32.37
N LYS A 406 -8.09 54.56 -32.30
CA LYS A 406 -9.06 53.79 -31.49
C LYS A 406 -9.70 52.63 -32.26
N SER A 407 -9.18 52.32 -33.45
CA SER A 407 -9.60 51.14 -34.19
C SER A 407 -9.17 49.87 -33.43
N ILE A 408 -10.10 48.94 -33.23
CA ILE A 408 -9.87 47.65 -32.55
C ILE A 408 -9.07 46.69 -33.46
N VAL A 409 -8.81 47.07 -34.70
CA VAL A 409 -7.93 46.37 -35.63
C VAL A 409 -6.67 47.19 -35.87
N GLY A 410 -5.52 46.51 -35.94
CA GLY A 410 -4.25 47.11 -36.28
C GLY A 410 -4.25 47.58 -37.73
N ILE A 411 -4.11 48.87 -37.97
CA ILE A 411 -4.07 49.47 -39.31
C ILE A 411 -2.62 49.74 -39.67
N TYR A 412 -2.22 49.37 -40.89
CA TYR A 412 -0.86 49.59 -41.36
C TYR A 412 -0.78 50.03 -42.82
N LEU A 413 0.30 50.70 -43.16
CA LEU A 413 0.72 51.04 -44.51
C LEU A 413 2.13 50.49 -44.74
N LEU A 414 2.33 49.73 -45.81
CA LEU A 414 3.60 49.10 -46.17
C LEU A 414 4.05 49.57 -47.57
N GLN A 415 5.30 50.04 -47.70
CA GLN A 415 5.89 50.45 -48.97
C GLN A 415 7.39 50.14 -48.99
N ASP A 416 7.89 49.64 -50.12
CA ASP A 416 9.29 49.20 -50.29
C ASP A 416 9.73 48.15 -49.24
N GLY A 417 8.77 47.33 -48.76
CA GLY A 417 9.00 46.29 -47.75
C GLY A 417 9.01 46.78 -46.30
N LEU A 418 8.86 48.09 -46.04
CA LEU A 418 8.87 48.70 -44.71
C LEU A 418 7.50 49.27 -44.32
N PHE A 419 7.18 49.23 -43.02
CA PHE A 419 5.97 49.88 -42.49
C PHE A 419 6.15 51.39 -42.48
N ARG A 420 5.28 52.13 -43.18
CA ARG A 420 5.29 53.61 -43.26
C ARG A 420 4.29 54.25 -42.31
N TYR A 421 3.29 53.51 -41.88
CA TYR A 421 2.32 53.94 -40.90
C TYR A 421 1.78 52.71 -40.17
N VAL A 422 1.57 52.85 -38.87
CA VAL A 422 0.93 51.86 -38.00
C VAL A 422 0.12 52.61 -36.95
N ASN A 423 -1.08 52.13 -36.59
CA ASN A 423 -1.81 52.67 -35.44
C ASN A 423 -1.34 51.99 -34.13
N SER A 424 -1.76 52.53 -32.99
CA SER A 424 -1.45 51.97 -31.66
C SER A 424 -1.84 50.50 -31.51
N GLU A 425 -2.96 50.07 -32.11
CA GLU A 425 -3.36 48.66 -32.03
C GLU A 425 -2.39 47.74 -32.77
N LEU A 426 -1.92 48.07 -33.97
CA LEU A 426 -0.92 47.26 -34.67
C LEU A 426 0.41 47.21 -33.89
N ALA A 427 0.78 48.34 -33.29
CA ALA A 427 1.97 48.45 -32.44
C ALA A 427 1.85 47.54 -31.20
N ASN A 428 0.68 47.52 -30.55
CA ASN A 428 0.36 46.62 -29.45
C ASN A 428 0.41 45.15 -29.86
N ILE A 429 -0.13 44.81 -31.05
CA ILE A 429 -0.11 43.45 -31.58
C ILE A 429 1.33 42.97 -31.81
N PHE A 430 2.23 43.82 -32.32
CA PHE A 430 3.64 43.46 -32.51
C PHE A 430 4.48 43.61 -31.23
N GLY A 431 3.99 44.29 -30.21
CA GLY A 431 4.72 44.55 -28.96
C GLY A 431 5.89 45.53 -29.14
N TYR A 432 5.83 46.36 -30.17
CA TYR A 432 6.79 47.43 -30.41
C TYR A 432 6.08 48.77 -30.28
N ASP A 433 6.83 49.80 -29.89
CA ASP A 433 6.34 51.17 -30.02
C ASP A 433 6.21 51.51 -31.52
N ALA A 434 5.17 52.25 -31.91
CA ALA A 434 4.91 52.60 -33.32
C ALA A 434 6.15 53.21 -34.02
N ASP A 435 6.90 54.08 -33.33
CA ASP A 435 8.12 54.73 -33.84
C ASP A 435 9.30 53.76 -34.09
N LYS A 436 9.26 52.59 -33.47
CA LYS A 436 10.27 51.54 -33.68
C LYS A 436 9.89 50.61 -34.84
N ILE A 437 8.65 50.65 -35.28
CA ILE A 437 8.13 49.89 -36.42
C ILE A 437 8.26 50.72 -37.70
N ILE A 438 7.81 51.98 -37.64
CA ILE A 438 7.78 52.89 -38.79
C ILE A 438 9.20 53.09 -39.34
N ASP A 439 9.35 52.89 -40.64
CA ASP A 439 10.57 53.02 -41.44
C ASP A 439 11.75 52.14 -41.02
N ARG A 440 11.55 51.20 -40.09
CA ARG A 440 12.62 50.38 -39.49
C ARG A 440 12.38 48.88 -39.59
N LEU A 441 11.13 48.45 -39.44
CA LEU A 441 10.76 47.04 -39.54
C LEU A 441 10.09 46.76 -40.88
N GLY A 442 10.41 45.60 -41.41
CA GLY A 442 9.70 44.98 -42.52
C GLY A 442 8.93 43.75 -42.07
N VAL A 443 8.30 43.09 -43.05
CA VAL A 443 7.45 41.92 -42.80
C VAL A 443 8.23 40.73 -42.23
N ARG A 444 9.54 40.60 -42.53
CA ARG A 444 10.39 39.52 -42.00
C ARG A 444 10.68 39.65 -40.50
N ASP A 445 10.58 40.85 -39.95
CA ASP A 445 10.95 41.13 -38.55
C ASP A 445 9.82 40.81 -37.57
N VAL A 446 8.58 40.71 -38.06
CA VAL A 446 7.35 40.59 -37.25
C VAL A 446 6.51 39.36 -37.59
N ILE A 447 6.90 38.58 -38.60
CA ILE A 447 6.19 37.35 -39.01
C ILE A 447 7.00 36.14 -38.57
N PHE A 448 6.30 35.10 -38.14
CA PHE A 448 6.94 33.84 -37.78
C PHE A 448 7.69 33.22 -38.98
N PRO A 449 8.93 32.73 -38.83
CA PRO A 449 9.78 32.32 -39.95
C PRO A 449 9.13 31.38 -40.98
N ASP A 450 8.36 30.38 -40.54
CA ASP A 450 7.69 29.41 -41.43
C ASP A 450 6.59 30.05 -42.29
N ASP A 451 6.00 31.15 -41.82
CA ASP A 451 4.86 31.81 -42.47
C ASP A 451 5.33 32.95 -43.42
N ILE A 452 6.62 33.34 -43.36
CA ILE A 452 7.23 34.39 -44.22
C ILE A 452 7.07 34.11 -45.72
N PRO A 453 7.38 32.91 -46.26
CA PRO A 453 7.30 32.66 -47.70
C PRO A 453 5.89 32.88 -48.26
N GLN A 454 4.86 32.48 -47.51
CA GLN A 454 3.46 32.68 -47.89
C GLN A 454 3.09 34.16 -47.89
N VAL A 455 3.52 34.92 -46.87
CA VAL A 455 3.17 36.34 -46.74
C VAL A 455 3.88 37.18 -47.81
N GLU A 456 5.16 36.90 -48.10
CA GLU A 456 5.92 37.59 -49.15
C GLU A 456 5.33 37.34 -50.54
N GLU A 457 4.97 36.10 -50.86
CA GLU A 457 4.34 35.79 -52.15
C GLU A 457 3.00 36.50 -52.30
N ASN A 458 2.19 36.51 -51.23
CA ASN A 458 0.92 37.24 -51.23
C ASN A 458 1.12 38.76 -51.35
N LEU A 459 2.19 39.34 -50.79
CA LEU A 459 2.52 40.76 -50.94
C LEU A 459 3.01 41.09 -52.35
N ARG A 460 3.88 40.26 -52.93
CA ARG A 460 4.40 40.41 -54.31
C ARG A 460 3.26 40.44 -55.32
N ARG A 461 2.34 39.48 -55.24
CA ARG A 461 1.14 39.38 -56.11
C ARG A 461 0.18 40.57 -55.92
N ARG A 462 0.12 41.15 -54.72
CA ARG A 462 -0.67 42.37 -54.44
C ARG A 462 -0.04 43.62 -55.05
N ILE A 463 1.28 43.79 -54.95
CA ILE A 463 2.00 44.95 -55.49
C ILE A 463 2.02 44.94 -57.03
N SER A 464 2.23 43.76 -57.63
CA SER A 464 2.22 43.56 -59.09
C SER A 464 0.85 43.77 -59.73
N GLY A 465 -0.23 43.76 -58.92
CA GLY A 465 -1.61 43.94 -59.39
C GLY A 465 -2.33 42.65 -59.75
N GLU A 466 -1.72 41.47 -59.56
CA GLU A 466 -2.37 40.16 -59.74
C GLU A 466 -3.53 39.92 -58.74
N LEU A 467 -3.42 40.46 -57.53
CA LEU A 467 -4.43 40.34 -56.47
C LEU A 467 -4.86 41.72 -55.95
N LYS A 468 -6.16 42.01 -55.99
CA LYS A 468 -6.72 43.28 -55.50
C LYS A 468 -6.81 43.33 -53.96
N SER A 469 -7.24 42.24 -53.33
CA SER A 469 -7.29 42.08 -51.87
C SER A 469 -7.28 40.61 -51.49
N LEU A 470 -6.80 40.28 -50.27
CA LEU A 470 -6.76 38.90 -49.75
C LEU A 470 -6.94 38.91 -48.23
N ARG A 471 -7.75 37.97 -47.71
CA ARG A 471 -7.91 37.70 -46.27
C ARG A 471 -7.33 36.33 -45.94
N TYR A 472 -6.47 36.25 -44.93
CA TYR A 472 -5.88 35.01 -44.43
C TYR A 472 -5.28 35.24 -43.03
N SER A 473 -4.91 34.17 -42.34
CA SER A 473 -4.26 34.25 -41.03
C SER A 473 -2.85 33.67 -41.06
N PHE A 474 -1.98 34.19 -40.19
CA PHE A 474 -0.61 33.75 -40.01
C PHE A 474 -0.14 34.09 -38.58
N ARG A 475 1.01 33.56 -38.19
CA ARG A 475 1.63 33.83 -36.88
C ARG A 475 2.51 35.08 -36.94
N VAL A 476 2.27 35.97 -36.01
CA VAL A 476 3.07 37.16 -35.74
C VAL A 476 4.03 36.85 -34.60
N LEU A 477 5.27 37.30 -34.75
CA LEU A 477 6.29 37.23 -33.72
C LEU A 477 6.45 38.62 -33.09
N THR A 478 6.10 38.73 -31.82
CA THR A 478 6.24 40.00 -31.08
C THR A 478 7.71 40.30 -30.75
N LYS A 479 8.00 41.55 -30.34
CA LYS A 479 9.32 41.96 -29.80
C LYS A 479 9.84 41.04 -28.70
N ASN A 480 8.95 40.55 -27.84
CA ASN A 480 9.28 39.67 -26.72
C ASN A 480 9.35 38.19 -27.14
N LYS A 481 9.31 37.91 -28.45
CA LYS A 481 9.24 36.57 -29.04
C LYS A 481 8.00 35.76 -28.66
N GLU A 482 6.95 36.40 -28.14
CA GLU A 482 5.62 35.79 -28.01
C GLU A 482 5.02 35.58 -29.41
N ILE A 483 4.39 34.44 -29.64
CA ILE A 483 3.68 34.12 -30.88
C ILE A 483 2.22 34.51 -30.71
N ARG A 484 1.70 35.34 -31.62
CA ARG A 484 0.27 35.70 -31.69
C ARG A 484 -0.33 35.28 -33.02
N TYR A 485 -1.62 34.95 -33.02
CA TYR A 485 -2.34 34.61 -34.24
C TYR A 485 -3.03 35.85 -34.78
N ALA A 486 -2.64 36.26 -35.99
CA ALA A 486 -3.16 37.44 -36.63
C ALA A 486 -3.94 37.08 -37.89
N GLU A 487 -5.11 37.69 -38.06
CA GLU A 487 -5.85 37.66 -39.31
C GLU A 487 -5.64 38.98 -40.05
N VAL A 488 -5.19 38.92 -41.31
CA VAL A 488 -4.93 40.09 -42.14
C VAL A 488 -5.97 40.24 -43.23
N PHE A 489 -6.31 41.49 -43.54
CA PHE A 489 -6.96 41.89 -44.77
C PHE A 489 -6.21 43.10 -45.33
N SER A 490 -5.73 43.04 -46.58
CA SER A 490 -5.01 44.18 -47.16
C SER A 490 -5.27 44.37 -48.65
N SER A 491 -5.11 45.61 -49.09
CA SER A 491 -5.33 46.06 -50.47
C SER A 491 -4.19 46.97 -50.95
N ARG A 492 -4.04 47.09 -52.27
CA ARG A 492 -3.06 47.98 -52.90
C ARG A 492 -3.52 49.46 -52.82
N THR A 493 -2.59 50.37 -52.57
CA THR A 493 -2.79 51.83 -52.55
C THR A 493 -1.58 52.56 -53.17
N VAL A 494 -1.61 53.90 -53.22
CA VAL A 494 -0.49 54.75 -53.63
C VAL A 494 -0.12 55.68 -52.49
N TYR A 495 1.14 55.66 -52.08
CA TYR A 495 1.68 56.55 -51.05
C TYR A 495 2.94 57.21 -51.62
N GLN A 496 3.05 58.53 -51.48
CA GLN A 496 4.17 59.31 -52.03
C GLN A 496 4.50 58.99 -53.51
N GLY A 497 3.46 58.78 -54.33
CA GLY A 497 3.59 58.54 -55.77
C GLY A 497 4.05 57.13 -56.18
N LYS A 498 4.28 56.21 -55.24
CA LYS A 498 4.67 54.81 -55.49
C LYS A 498 3.60 53.81 -54.99
N PRO A 499 3.52 52.59 -55.56
CA PRO A 499 2.63 51.54 -55.04
C PRO A 499 2.94 51.23 -53.57
N ALA A 500 1.90 51.04 -52.77
CA ALA A 500 1.97 50.65 -51.37
C ALA A 500 0.84 49.66 -51.06
N VAL A 501 0.86 49.06 -49.87
CA VAL A 501 -0.19 48.17 -49.37
C VAL A 501 -0.74 48.75 -48.08
N ILE A 502 -2.04 48.98 -48.03
CA ILE A 502 -2.74 49.33 -46.79
C ILE A 502 -3.53 48.10 -46.31
N GLY A 503 -3.48 47.82 -45.02
CA GLY A 503 -4.16 46.65 -44.47
C GLY A 503 -4.57 46.81 -43.02
N THR A 504 -5.46 45.92 -42.61
CA THR A 504 -5.90 45.72 -41.24
C THR A 504 -5.46 44.36 -40.76
N LEU A 505 -5.09 44.26 -39.49
CA LEU A 505 -4.59 43.05 -38.84
C LEU A 505 -5.25 42.92 -37.47
N MET A 506 -5.92 41.80 -37.21
CA MET A 506 -6.66 41.56 -35.97
C MET A 506 -6.05 40.40 -35.20
N ASP A 507 -5.80 40.59 -33.90
CA ASP A 507 -5.39 39.51 -33.02
C ASP A 507 -6.58 38.61 -32.67
N ILE A 508 -6.45 37.31 -32.95
CA ILE A 508 -7.48 36.29 -32.68
C ILE A 508 -7.03 35.29 -31.61
N THR A 509 -5.99 35.62 -30.84
CA THR A 509 -5.36 34.72 -29.87
C THR A 509 -6.31 34.34 -28.73
N ASP A 510 -7.00 35.28 -28.08
CA ASP A 510 -7.88 34.97 -26.94
C ASP A 510 -9.14 34.20 -27.35
N ARG A 511 -9.72 34.53 -28.50
CA ARG A 511 -10.82 33.76 -29.07
C ARG A 511 -10.40 32.32 -29.31
N ARG A 512 -9.21 32.12 -29.89
CA ARG A 512 -8.65 30.78 -30.07
C ARG A 512 -8.37 30.09 -28.73
N ARG A 513 -7.86 30.78 -27.72
CA ARG A 513 -7.61 30.23 -26.38
C ARG A 513 -8.90 29.73 -25.71
N VAL A 514 -9.99 30.49 -25.75
CA VAL A 514 -11.29 30.08 -25.16
C VAL A 514 -11.88 28.89 -25.93
N GLU A 515 -11.83 28.92 -27.26
CA GLU A 515 -12.26 27.80 -28.11
C GLU A 515 -11.40 26.55 -27.83
N GLU A 516 -10.08 26.72 -27.62
CA GLU A 516 -9.15 25.65 -27.26
C GLU A 516 -9.37 25.14 -25.83
N GLU A 517 -9.71 26.00 -24.87
CA GLU A 517 -9.98 25.62 -23.48
C GLU A 517 -11.30 24.85 -23.34
N LEU A 518 -12.37 25.30 -24.01
CA LEU A 518 -13.63 24.54 -24.12
C LEU A 518 -13.39 23.20 -24.80
N LYS A 519 -12.60 23.20 -25.88
CA LYS A 519 -12.20 21.95 -26.55
C LYS A 519 -11.38 21.06 -25.61
N ARG A 520 -10.50 21.62 -24.79
CA ARG A 520 -9.69 20.88 -23.80
C ARG A 520 -10.56 20.27 -22.70
N LEU A 521 -11.52 21.01 -22.14
CA LEU A 521 -12.47 20.50 -21.14
C LEU A 521 -13.39 19.42 -21.72
N SER A 522 -13.90 19.64 -22.94
CA SER A 522 -14.69 18.64 -23.66
C SER A 522 -13.88 17.37 -23.92
N ILE A 523 -12.63 17.50 -24.37
CA ILE A 523 -11.72 16.36 -24.55
C ILE A 523 -11.48 15.66 -23.20
N ALA A 524 -11.30 16.40 -22.10
CA ALA A 524 -11.08 15.80 -20.78
C ALA A 524 -12.28 14.97 -20.30
N ILE A 525 -13.52 15.42 -20.53
CA ILE A 525 -14.74 14.65 -20.19
C ILE A 525 -14.90 13.44 -21.12
N GLU A 526 -14.64 13.62 -22.43
CA GLU A 526 -14.72 12.55 -23.43
C GLU A 526 -13.64 11.46 -23.21
N GLN A 527 -12.48 11.82 -22.64
CA GLN A 527 -11.39 10.91 -22.33
C GLN A 527 -11.41 10.38 -20.89
N ALA A 528 -12.34 10.84 -20.04
CA ALA A 528 -12.46 10.33 -18.68
C ALA A 528 -12.82 8.83 -18.72
N ASP A 529 -12.15 8.02 -17.91
CA ASP A 529 -12.40 6.58 -17.80
C ASP A 529 -13.69 6.26 -17.01
N GLU A 530 -14.21 7.21 -16.24
CA GLU A 530 -15.46 7.07 -15.50
C GLU A 530 -16.68 7.37 -16.40
N ASP A 531 -17.77 6.63 -16.18
CA ASP A 531 -19.06 6.91 -16.80
C ASP A 531 -19.56 8.27 -16.27
N VAL A 532 -19.74 9.23 -17.19
CA VAL A 532 -20.34 10.53 -16.92
C VAL A 532 -21.70 10.61 -17.61
N VAL A 533 -22.75 10.78 -16.81
CA VAL A 533 -24.12 11.02 -17.30
C VAL A 533 -24.62 12.36 -16.80
N ILE A 534 -25.18 13.18 -17.69
CA ILE A 534 -25.87 14.42 -17.33
C ILE A 534 -27.34 14.28 -17.72
N THR A 535 -28.23 14.61 -16.80
CA THR A 535 -29.69 14.57 -17.00
C THR A 535 -30.33 15.91 -16.75
N ASP A 536 -31.56 16.09 -17.23
CA ASP A 536 -32.47 17.17 -16.81
C ASP A 536 -33.04 16.94 -15.39
N PRO A 537 -33.85 17.87 -14.83
CA PRO A 537 -34.45 17.73 -13.50
C PRO A 537 -35.42 16.55 -13.35
N GLU A 538 -36.00 16.08 -14.46
CA GLU A 538 -36.88 14.93 -14.54
C GLU A 538 -36.11 13.59 -14.61
N GLY A 539 -34.79 13.65 -14.82
CA GLY A 539 -33.90 12.48 -14.90
C GLY A 539 -33.77 11.90 -16.31
N VAL A 540 -34.08 12.67 -17.34
CA VAL A 540 -33.86 12.31 -18.74
C VAL A 540 -32.42 12.66 -19.13
N ILE A 541 -31.72 11.69 -19.71
CA ILE A 541 -30.32 11.79 -20.11
C ILE A 541 -30.19 12.78 -21.27
N GLN A 542 -29.38 13.82 -21.07
CA GLN A 542 -29.04 14.84 -22.08
C GLN A 542 -27.63 14.62 -22.66
N TYR A 543 -26.72 14.06 -21.87
CA TYR A 543 -25.34 13.80 -22.29
C TYR A 543 -24.78 12.54 -21.61
N VAL A 544 -23.97 11.80 -22.36
CA VAL A 544 -23.12 10.70 -21.87
C VAL A 544 -21.75 10.76 -22.55
N ASN A 545 -20.68 10.44 -21.82
CA ASN A 545 -19.33 10.35 -22.39
C ASN A 545 -19.06 8.97 -23.04
N PRO A 546 -17.96 8.77 -23.78
CA PRO A 546 -17.61 7.49 -24.39
C PRO A 546 -17.41 6.34 -23.39
N ALA A 547 -16.98 6.64 -22.15
CA ALA A 547 -16.85 5.63 -21.11
C ALA A 547 -18.19 4.99 -20.76
N PHE A 548 -19.29 5.76 -20.72
CA PHE A 548 -20.64 5.21 -20.61
C PHE A 548 -20.92 4.13 -21.67
N GLU A 549 -20.59 4.41 -22.95
CA GLU A 549 -20.83 3.46 -24.04
C GLU A 549 -20.01 2.18 -23.86
N LYS A 550 -18.74 2.31 -23.48
CA LYS A 550 -17.81 1.19 -23.25
C LYS A 550 -18.22 0.34 -22.04
N ILE A 551 -18.64 0.98 -20.94
CA ILE A 551 -18.98 0.31 -19.67
C ILE A 551 -20.36 -0.31 -19.76
N THR A 552 -21.36 0.39 -20.29
CA THR A 552 -22.76 -0.08 -20.29
C THR A 552 -23.14 -0.86 -21.55
N GLY A 553 -22.44 -0.63 -22.67
CA GLY A 553 -22.74 -1.20 -23.99
C GLY A 553 -23.89 -0.50 -24.73
N TYR A 554 -24.50 0.53 -24.17
CA TYR A 554 -25.52 1.36 -24.85
C TYR A 554 -24.83 2.49 -25.61
N SER A 555 -25.24 2.75 -26.86
CA SER A 555 -24.72 3.91 -27.57
C SER A 555 -25.30 5.21 -27.02
N ARG A 556 -24.59 6.32 -27.22
CA ARG A 556 -25.03 7.68 -26.89
C ARG A 556 -26.38 7.98 -27.51
N THR A 557 -26.61 7.56 -28.76
CA THR A 557 -27.89 7.75 -29.47
C THR A 557 -29.05 6.95 -28.86
N GLU A 558 -28.78 5.80 -28.25
CA GLU A 558 -29.79 5.00 -27.56
C GLU A 558 -30.10 5.52 -26.15
N ALA A 559 -29.09 6.12 -25.50
CA ALA A 559 -29.17 6.61 -24.13
C ALA A 559 -29.82 8.00 -24.02
N ILE A 560 -29.47 8.93 -24.93
CA ILE A 560 -30.03 10.30 -24.91
C ILE A 560 -31.56 10.24 -25.08
N GLY A 561 -32.28 11.01 -24.25
CA GLY A 561 -33.74 11.03 -24.22
C GLY A 561 -34.39 9.89 -23.42
N ARG A 562 -33.60 8.97 -22.84
CA ARG A 562 -34.07 7.94 -21.90
C ARG A 562 -33.74 8.32 -20.47
N THR A 563 -34.25 7.55 -19.50
CA THR A 563 -33.86 7.70 -18.09
C THR A 563 -32.82 6.63 -17.72
N PRO A 564 -31.98 6.84 -16.69
CA PRO A 564 -30.98 5.86 -16.24
C PRO A 564 -31.54 4.47 -15.85
N ARG A 565 -32.87 4.33 -15.79
CA ARG A 565 -33.56 3.05 -15.58
C ARG A 565 -33.30 2.01 -16.66
N ILE A 566 -32.78 2.40 -17.83
CA ILE A 566 -32.33 1.47 -18.87
C ILE A 566 -31.26 0.49 -18.36
N LEU A 567 -30.50 0.87 -17.32
CA LEU A 567 -29.45 0.06 -16.71
C LEU A 567 -29.92 -0.79 -15.52
N LYS A 568 -31.22 -0.78 -15.18
CA LYS A 568 -31.72 -1.38 -13.94
C LYS A 568 -31.51 -2.91 -13.93
N SER A 569 -30.76 -3.41 -12.96
CA SER A 569 -30.47 -4.86 -12.84
C SER A 569 -31.59 -5.69 -12.23
N GLY A 570 -32.40 -5.12 -11.35
CA GLY A 570 -33.41 -5.83 -10.56
C GLY A 570 -32.90 -6.45 -9.25
N ILE A 571 -31.61 -6.27 -8.92
CA ILE A 571 -31.00 -6.79 -7.69
C ILE A 571 -31.36 -5.92 -6.47
N HIS A 572 -31.38 -4.61 -6.66
CA HIS A 572 -31.69 -3.64 -5.61
C HIS A 572 -33.19 -3.55 -5.35
N GLN A 573 -33.57 -3.51 -4.06
CA GLN A 573 -34.95 -3.37 -3.63
C GLN A 573 -35.55 -2.01 -4.03
N PRO A 574 -36.88 -1.87 -4.21
CA PRO A 574 -37.50 -0.60 -4.58
C PRO A 574 -37.20 0.57 -3.62
N ASP A 575 -37.01 0.29 -2.33
CA ASP A 575 -36.72 1.33 -1.32
C ASP A 575 -35.35 1.98 -1.52
N PHE A 576 -34.36 1.23 -2.01
CA PHE A 576 -33.02 1.76 -2.35
C PHE A 576 -33.11 2.91 -3.36
N TYR A 577 -33.87 2.72 -4.44
CA TYR A 577 -34.06 3.76 -5.46
C TYR A 577 -34.88 4.94 -4.91
N ARG A 578 -35.81 4.71 -3.98
CA ARG A 578 -36.59 5.78 -3.35
C ARG A 578 -35.70 6.70 -2.51
N GLU A 579 -34.79 6.12 -1.74
CA GLU A 579 -33.80 6.87 -0.94
C GLU A 579 -32.86 7.69 -1.83
N LEU A 580 -32.34 7.09 -2.91
CA LEU A 580 -31.52 7.78 -3.90
C LEU A 580 -32.24 9.01 -4.46
N TRP A 581 -33.48 8.84 -4.95
CA TRP A 581 -34.27 9.94 -5.52
C TRP A 581 -34.59 11.03 -4.50
N ASN A 582 -34.92 10.66 -3.26
CA ASN A 582 -35.20 11.63 -2.19
C ASN A 582 -33.95 12.46 -1.86
N THR A 583 -32.78 11.83 -1.84
CA THR A 583 -31.50 12.51 -1.55
C THR A 583 -31.20 13.58 -2.60
N ILE A 584 -31.22 13.19 -3.88
CA ILE A 584 -30.83 14.11 -4.97
C ILE A 584 -31.88 15.20 -5.21
N LYS A 585 -33.18 14.90 -5.08
CA LYS A 585 -34.24 15.92 -5.16
C LYS A 585 -34.22 16.90 -3.99
N GLY A 586 -33.71 16.47 -2.84
CA GLY A 586 -33.47 17.34 -1.69
C GLY A 586 -32.27 18.26 -1.86
N GLY A 587 -31.59 18.26 -3.02
CA GLY A 587 -30.39 19.08 -3.27
C GLY A 587 -29.10 18.50 -2.68
N HIS A 588 -29.11 17.26 -2.19
CA HIS A 588 -27.94 16.61 -1.58
C HIS A 588 -27.25 15.67 -2.56
N ILE A 589 -25.95 15.47 -2.36
CA ILE A 589 -25.15 14.51 -3.14
C ILE A 589 -25.44 13.10 -2.62
N TRP A 590 -25.80 12.18 -3.51
CA TRP A 590 -25.95 10.77 -3.20
C TRP A 590 -24.67 10.01 -3.58
N LYS A 591 -24.21 9.12 -2.69
CA LYS A 591 -23.06 8.23 -2.94
C LYS A 591 -23.42 6.81 -2.54
N GLY A 592 -23.09 5.84 -3.40
CA GLY A 592 -23.26 4.43 -3.07
C GLY A 592 -22.91 3.51 -4.23
N THR A 593 -22.86 2.22 -3.92
CA THR A 593 -22.63 1.17 -4.92
C THR A 593 -23.96 0.74 -5.53
N VAL A 594 -24.04 0.73 -6.85
CA VAL A 594 -25.20 0.30 -7.63
C VAL A 594 -24.80 -0.88 -8.51
N THR A 595 -25.66 -1.88 -8.58
CA THR A 595 -25.48 -3.00 -9.50
C THR A 595 -26.37 -2.74 -10.70
N ASN A 596 -25.77 -2.55 -11.85
CA ASN A 596 -26.44 -2.28 -13.11
C ASN A 596 -26.29 -3.44 -14.08
N ARG A 597 -27.16 -3.47 -15.09
CA ARG A 597 -27.16 -4.46 -16.15
C ARG A 597 -26.79 -3.78 -17.46
N ARG A 598 -25.74 -4.28 -18.09
CA ARG A 598 -25.28 -3.89 -19.43
C ARG A 598 -26.28 -4.30 -20.50
N LYS A 599 -26.14 -3.77 -21.71
CA LYS A 599 -26.95 -4.14 -22.88
C LYS A 599 -26.85 -5.63 -23.24
N ASP A 600 -25.69 -6.25 -23.04
CA ASP A 600 -25.45 -7.69 -23.26
C ASP A 600 -26.04 -8.58 -22.14
N GLY A 601 -26.67 -7.99 -21.13
CA GLY A 601 -27.26 -8.69 -19.99
C GLY A 601 -26.31 -8.95 -18.82
N LYS A 602 -25.00 -8.68 -18.97
CA LYS A 602 -24.01 -8.86 -17.91
C LYS A 602 -24.18 -7.81 -16.80
N LEU A 603 -23.97 -8.23 -15.57
CA LEU A 603 -24.03 -7.36 -14.40
C LEU A 603 -22.70 -6.65 -14.18
N ILE A 604 -22.79 -5.38 -13.84
CA ILE A 604 -21.67 -4.53 -13.43
C ILE A 604 -21.96 -3.93 -12.06
N GLU A 605 -20.94 -3.89 -11.21
CA GLU A 605 -20.98 -3.15 -9.96
C GLU A 605 -20.28 -1.81 -10.15
N GLU A 606 -21.00 -0.74 -9.84
CA GLU A 606 -20.54 0.62 -10.06
C GLU A 606 -20.61 1.41 -8.76
N ASP A 607 -19.51 2.05 -8.39
CA ASP A 607 -19.54 3.08 -7.36
C ASP A 607 -20.00 4.38 -8.02
N ALA A 608 -21.13 4.90 -7.55
CA ALA A 608 -21.81 6.04 -8.17
C ALA A 608 -21.88 7.23 -7.21
N THR A 609 -21.57 8.41 -7.73
CA THR A 609 -21.82 9.71 -7.10
C THR A 609 -22.77 10.50 -7.97
N ILE A 610 -23.91 10.93 -7.43
CA ILE A 610 -24.93 11.70 -8.16
C ILE A 610 -25.09 13.04 -7.47
N SER A 611 -24.83 14.13 -8.22
CA SER A 611 -24.87 15.51 -7.73
C SER A 611 -25.90 16.33 -8.48
N PRO A 612 -26.70 17.18 -7.81
CA PRO A 612 -27.58 18.13 -8.49
C PRO A 612 -26.79 19.24 -9.17
N LEU A 613 -27.20 19.60 -10.39
CA LEU A 613 -26.70 20.76 -11.12
C LEU A 613 -27.62 21.94 -10.84
N LEU A 614 -27.05 23.03 -10.34
CA LEU A 614 -27.75 24.26 -10.02
C LEU A 614 -27.32 25.37 -10.97
N SER A 615 -28.27 26.20 -11.40
CA SER A 615 -27.97 27.43 -12.15
C SER A 615 -27.29 28.48 -11.26
N SER A 616 -26.78 29.55 -11.88
CA SER A 616 -26.31 30.75 -11.15
C SER A 616 -27.38 31.41 -10.27
N ALA A 617 -28.66 31.13 -10.52
CA ALA A 617 -29.80 31.57 -9.72
C ALA A 617 -30.23 30.55 -8.64
N GLY A 618 -29.48 29.45 -8.46
CA GLY A 618 -29.76 28.40 -7.47
C GLY A 618 -30.91 27.45 -7.85
N THR A 619 -31.43 27.55 -9.08
CA THR A 619 -32.49 26.65 -9.57
C THR A 619 -31.90 25.32 -10.04
N LEU A 620 -32.55 24.20 -9.72
CA LEU A 620 -32.15 22.87 -10.20
C LEU A 620 -32.32 22.79 -11.73
N THR A 621 -31.21 22.58 -12.44
CA THR A 621 -31.18 22.45 -13.90
C THR A 621 -30.98 21.01 -14.36
N GLY A 622 -30.57 20.11 -13.46
CA GLY A 622 -30.35 18.71 -13.79
C GLY A 622 -29.55 17.95 -12.75
N TYR A 623 -29.00 16.80 -13.14
CA TYR A 623 -28.09 16.02 -12.30
C TYR A 623 -26.88 15.57 -13.11
N VAL A 624 -25.72 15.47 -12.45
CA VAL A 624 -24.52 14.82 -12.98
C VAL A 624 -24.22 13.59 -12.16
N ALA A 625 -24.09 12.45 -12.83
CA ALA A 625 -23.70 11.19 -12.23
C ALA A 625 -22.30 10.80 -12.74
N LEU A 626 -21.41 10.50 -11.80
CA LEU A 626 -20.11 9.90 -12.04
C LEU A 626 -20.18 8.46 -11.55
N LYS A 627 -19.83 7.50 -12.40
CA LYS A 627 -19.83 6.08 -12.01
C LYS A 627 -18.55 5.40 -12.42
N ARG A 628 -18.02 4.59 -11.51
CA ARG A 628 -16.80 3.82 -11.74
C ARG A 628 -17.12 2.33 -11.64
N ASP A 629 -16.84 1.59 -12.70
CA ASP A 629 -16.91 0.12 -12.68
C ASP A 629 -15.83 -0.44 -11.73
N VAL A 630 -16.27 -1.07 -10.66
CA VAL A 630 -15.41 -1.66 -9.62
C VAL A 630 -15.42 -3.19 -9.66
N THR A 631 -16.07 -3.80 -10.67
CA THR A 631 -16.27 -5.25 -10.78
C THR A 631 -14.95 -6.03 -10.72
N ASN A 632 -13.94 -5.59 -11.48
CA ASN A 632 -12.63 -6.27 -11.51
C ASN A 632 -11.80 -6.00 -10.25
N ALA A 633 -11.81 -4.75 -9.75
CA ALA A 633 -11.07 -4.38 -8.54
C ALA A 633 -11.53 -5.22 -7.34
N ARG A 634 -12.85 -5.42 -7.20
CA ARG A 634 -13.43 -6.21 -6.11
C ARG A 634 -13.16 -7.71 -6.25
N LYS A 635 -13.14 -8.24 -7.48
CA LYS A 635 -12.70 -9.63 -7.75
C LYS A 635 -11.24 -9.86 -7.33
N ILE A 636 -10.35 -8.93 -7.69
CA ILE A 636 -8.93 -8.99 -7.34
C ILE A 636 -8.75 -8.90 -5.82
N GLU A 637 -9.50 -8.03 -5.14
CA GLU A 637 -9.45 -7.91 -3.68
C GLU A 637 -9.84 -9.21 -2.97
N VAL A 638 -10.93 -9.87 -3.42
CA VAL A 638 -11.36 -11.16 -2.89
C VAL A 638 -10.31 -12.25 -3.17
N GLN A 639 -9.74 -12.28 -4.38
CA GLN A 639 -8.66 -13.20 -4.75
C GLN A 639 -7.40 -12.99 -3.87
N LEU A 640 -6.99 -11.74 -3.66
CA LEU A 640 -5.84 -11.40 -2.85
C LEU A 640 -6.04 -11.84 -1.39
N ARG A 641 -7.21 -11.57 -0.82
CA ARG A 641 -7.55 -12.00 0.54
C ARG A 641 -7.55 -13.52 0.68
N GLN A 642 -7.92 -14.25 -0.37
CA GLN A 642 -7.86 -15.71 -0.37
C GLN A 642 -6.43 -16.25 -0.57
N SER A 643 -5.62 -15.60 -1.41
CA SER A 643 -4.20 -15.90 -1.57
C SER A 643 -3.44 -15.71 -0.25
N GLN A 644 -3.69 -14.62 0.47
CA GLN A 644 -3.12 -14.37 1.81
C GLN A 644 -3.52 -15.45 2.83
N LYS A 645 -4.77 -15.94 2.78
CA LYS A 645 -5.18 -17.08 3.62
C LYS A 645 -4.44 -18.36 3.25
N MET A 646 -4.21 -18.60 1.96
CA MET A 646 -3.50 -19.78 1.47
C MET A 646 -2.02 -19.75 1.85
N GLU A 647 -1.38 -18.58 1.76
CA GLU A 647 -0.01 -18.34 2.21
C GLU A 647 0.15 -18.60 3.72
N ALA A 648 -0.79 -18.09 4.54
CA ALA A 648 -0.78 -18.32 5.99
C ALA A 648 -0.95 -19.81 6.34
N ILE A 649 -1.83 -20.53 5.62
CA ILE A 649 -1.98 -21.99 5.77
C ILE A 649 -0.69 -22.70 5.36
N GLY A 650 -0.01 -22.22 4.32
CA GLY A 650 1.21 -22.84 3.83
C GLY A 650 2.40 -22.74 4.77
N VAL A 651 2.60 -21.57 5.39
CA VAL A 651 3.64 -21.37 6.41
C VAL A 651 3.41 -22.28 7.62
N LEU A 652 2.16 -22.41 8.07
CA LEU A 652 1.79 -23.31 9.18
C LEU A 652 1.97 -24.78 8.82
N ALA A 653 1.60 -25.18 7.61
CA ALA A 653 1.75 -26.55 7.11
C ALA A 653 3.23 -26.97 7.01
N GLY A 654 4.13 -26.04 6.64
CA GLY A 654 5.57 -26.25 6.61
C GLY A 654 6.16 -26.63 7.97
N GLY A 655 5.85 -25.84 9.01
CA GLY A 655 6.31 -26.11 10.37
C GLY A 655 5.74 -27.41 10.95
N ILE A 656 4.45 -27.69 10.72
CA ILE A 656 3.82 -28.94 11.17
C ILE A 656 4.47 -30.16 10.51
N ALA A 657 4.75 -30.09 9.21
CA ALA A 657 5.34 -31.21 8.48
C ALA A 657 6.76 -31.54 8.94
N HIS A 658 7.54 -30.52 9.33
CA HIS A 658 8.86 -30.70 9.93
C HIS A 658 8.76 -31.54 11.21
N ASP A 659 7.87 -31.17 12.14
CA ASP A 659 7.71 -31.86 13.42
C ASP A 659 7.24 -33.32 13.23
N PHE A 660 6.34 -33.57 12.27
CA PHE A 660 5.91 -34.93 11.95
C PHE A 660 7.06 -35.77 11.38
N ASN A 661 7.91 -35.21 10.51
CA ASN A 661 9.03 -35.93 9.93
C ASN A 661 10.08 -36.33 10.99
N ASN A 662 10.30 -35.50 12.01
CA ASN A 662 11.20 -35.84 13.11
C ASN A 662 10.69 -37.04 13.92
N ILE A 663 9.41 -37.03 14.28
CA ILE A 663 8.76 -38.15 14.99
C ILE A 663 8.83 -39.43 14.16
N LEU A 664 8.48 -39.34 12.87
CA LEU A 664 8.51 -40.48 11.96
C LEU A 664 9.93 -41.01 11.75
N GLY A 665 10.93 -40.14 11.73
CA GLY A 665 12.33 -40.53 11.62
C GLY A 665 12.83 -41.32 12.81
N ALA A 666 12.51 -40.88 14.04
CA ALA A 666 12.84 -41.63 15.24
C ALA A 666 12.14 -43.01 15.26
N MET A 667 10.85 -43.05 14.94
CA MET A 667 10.07 -44.31 14.89
C MET A 667 10.63 -45.29 13.84
N MET A 668 10.94 -44.80 12.65
CA MET A 668 11.56 -45.63 11.59
C MET A 668 12.93 -46.12 12.03
N GLY A 669 13.79 -45.24 12.53
CA GLY A 669 15.15 -45.60 12.90
C GLY A 669 15.23 -46.64 14.02
N TYR A 670 14.41 -46.50 15.07
CA TYR A 670 14.35 -47.51 16.13
C TYR A 670 13.72 -48.83 15.67
N ALA A 671 12.73 -48.79 14.77
CA ALA A 671 12.16 -49.98 14.18
C ALA A 671 13.16 -50.72 13.26
N GLU A 672 13.96 -49.98 12.48
CA GLU A 672 15.07 -50.52 11.67
C GLU A 672 16.17 -51.14 12.56
N LEU A 673 16.57 -50.45 13.63
CA LEU A 673 17.55 -50.97 14.59
C LEU A 673 17.07 -52.23 15.30
N ALA A 674 15.80 -52.25 15.72
CA ALA A 674 15.18 -53.44 16.31
C ALA A 674 15.15 -54.59 15.29
N PHE A 675 14.88 -54.29 14.01
CA PHE A 675 14.87 -55.29 12.93
C PHE A 675 16.27 -55.84 12.65
N PHE A 676 17.30 -55.00 12.75
CA PHE A 676 18.70 -55.39 12.54
C PHE A 676 19.28 -56.16 13.74
N LYS A 677 18.98 -55.76 14.98
CA LYS A 677 19.51 -56.38 16.21
C LYS A 677 18.77 -57.67 16.59
N THR A 678 17.53 -57.87 16.14
CA THR A 678 16.76 -59.06 16.51
C THR A 678 17.10 -60.27 15.63
N SER A 679 17.27 -61.42 16.27
CA SER A 679 17.34 -62.72 15.59
C SER A 679 16.01 -63.47 15.62
N ASP A 680 14.98 -62.92 16.28
CA ASP A 680 13.67 -63.54 16.46
C ASP A 680 12.76 -63.30 15.24
N LYS A 681 12.65 -64.33 14.40
CA LYS A 681 11.81 -64.32 13.19
C LYS A 681 10.32 -64.07 13.47
N LYS A 682 9.83 -64.24 14.71
CA LYS A 682 8.43 -63.94 15.06
C LYS A 682 8.14 -62.45 15.22
N ILE A 683 9.17 -61.64 15.52
CA ILE A 683 9.03 -60.20 15.74
C ILE A 683 9.18 -59.42 14.43
N ASN A 684 9.96 -59.95 13.46
CA ASN A 684 10.21 -59.31 12.16
C ASN A 684 8.94 -58.84 11.41
N PRO A 685 7.84 -59.63 11.33
CA PRO A 685 6.62 -59.17 10.65
C PRO A 685 5.98 -57.93 11.29
N TYR A 686 6.09 -57.77 12.61
CA TYR A 686 5.56 -56.60 13.33
C TYR A 686 6.42 -55.35 13.07
N LEU A 687 7.74 -55.52 13.05
CA LEU A 687 8.68 -54.43 12.74
C LEU A 687 8.54 -53.97 11.27
N GLU A 688 8.39 -54.89 10.32
CA GLU A 688 8.05 -54.56 8.93
C GLU A 688 6.75 -53.77 8.82
N GLN A 689 5.74 -54.12 9.62
CA GLN A 689 4.45 -53.43 9.61
C GLN A 689 4.54 -52.02 10.20
N ILE A 690 5.37 -51.82 11.24
CA ILE A 690 5.66 -50.50 11.80
C ILE A 690 6.36 -49.63 10.76
N LEU A 691 7.39 -50.15 10.08
CA LEU A 691 8.10 -49.45 9.01
C LEU A 691 7.15 -49.06 7.86
N LYS A 692 6.33 -50.00 7.36
CA LYS A 692 5.30 -49.72 6.34
C LYS A 692 4.26 -48.68 6.77
N SER A 693 4.00 -48.53 8.07
CA SER A 693 3.05 -47.55 8.59
C SER A 693 3.70 -46.16 8.71
N CYS A 694 4.98 -46.12 9.09
CA CYS A 694 5.75 -44.88 9.14
C CYS A 694 6.02 -44.33 7.73
N ASP A 695 6.29 -45.19 6.75
CA ASP A 695 6.38 -44.80 5.34
C ASP A 695 5.08 -44.14 4.85
N ARG A 696 3.92 -44.75 5.18
CA ARG A 696 2.61 -44.19 4.83
C ARG A 696 2.35 -42.82 5.47
N ALA A 697 2.73 -42.65 6.74
CA ALA A 697 2.60 -41.37 7.42
C ALA A 697 3.53 -40.30 6.83
N ARG A 698 4.75 -40.67 6.43
CA ARG A 698 5.69 -39.78 5.73
C ARG A 698 5.09 -39.30 4.40
N ASP A 699 4.45 -40.19 3.65
CA ASP A 699 3.84 -39.84 2.37
C ASP A 699 2.65 -38.89 2.55
N LEU A 700 1.84 -39.05 3.60
CA LEU A 700 0.77 -38.10 3.96
C LEU A 700 1.29 -36.71 4.33
N VAL A 701 2.40 -36.65 5.07
CA VAL A 701 3.05 -35.37 5.43
C VAL A 701 3.58 -34.66 4.20
N LYS A 702 4.18 -35.40 3.25
CA LYS A 702 4.58 -34.86 1.94
C LYS A 702 3.40 -34.29 1.15
N GLN A 703 2.22 -34.93 1.19
CA GLN A 703 1.02 -34.43 0.49
C GLN A 703 0.52 -33.08 1.03
N ILE A 704 0.55 -32.88 2.35
CA ILE A 704 0.17 -31.61 2.99
C ILE A 704 1.11 -30.49 2.55
N LEU A 705 2.41 -30.78 2.43
CA LEU A 705 3.42 -29.84 1.94
C LEU A 705 3.24 -29.47 0.47
N THR A 706 2.86 -30.43 -0.37
CA THR A 706 2.57 -30.19 -1.79
C THR A 706 1.38 -29.23 -1.96
N PHE A 707 0.34 -29.37 -1.14
CA PHE A 707 -0.85 -28.51 -1.19
C PHE A 707 -0.56 -27.05 -0.76
N SER A 708 0.50 -26.85 0.02
CA SER A 708 0.88 -25.58 0.62
C SER A 708 1.76 -24.70 -0.27
N ARG A 709 2.35 -25.23 -1.35
CA ARG A 709 3.35 -24.51 -2.16
C ARG A 709 2.72 -23.79 -3.36
N GLN A 710 2.88 -22.46 -3.42
CA GLN A 710 2.69 -21.63 -4.62
C GLN A 710 4.01 -20.91 -4.97
N ARG A 711 5.00 -21.61 -5.55
CA ARG A 711 6.12 -20.97 -6.28
C ARG A 711 6.59 -21.88 -7.42
N GLU A 712 7.13 -21.26 -8.48
CA GLU A 712 7.55 -21.87 -9.74
C GLU A 712 8.27 -23.20 -9.53
N GLN A 713 7.60 -24.28 -9.94
CA GLN A 713 8.07 -25.65 -9.83
C GLN A 713 8.86 -26.01 -11.10
N GLU A 714 10.05 -26.58 -10.94
CA GLU A 714 10.89 -27.00 -12.07
C GLU A 714 10.27 -28.19 -12.81
N LYS A 715 10.00 -28.04 -14.10
CA LYS A 715 9.48 -29.12 -14.95
C LYS A 715 10.57 -30.17 -15.19
N LYS A 716 10.31 -31.43 -14.86
CA LYS A 716 11.26 -32.56 -15.01
C LYS A 716 10.68 -33.61 -15.96
N PHE A 717 11.54 -34.49 -16.48
CA PHE A 717 11.10 -35.69 -17.20
C PHE A 717 10.51 -36.70 -16.21
N VAL A 718 9.22 -36.99 -16.34
CA VAL A 718 8.46 -37.78 -15.39
C VAL A 718 7.73 -38.90 -16.12
N SER A 719 7.92 -40.14 -15.66
CA SER A 719 7.11 -41.29 -16.06
C SER A 719 5.79 -41.26 -15.26
N VAL A 720 4.67 -41.24 -15.97
CA VAL A 720 3.34 -41.00 -15.38
C VAL A 720 2.73 -42.26 -14.80
N THR A 721 2.99 -43.45 -15.36
CA THR A 721 2.37 -44.70 -14.90
C THR A 721 2.68 -45.03 -13.43
N PRO A 722 3.93 -44.90 -12.94
CA PRO A 722 4.24 -45.11 -11.52
C PRO A 722 3.46 -44.18 -10.59
N ILE A 723 3.33 -42.90 -10.98
CA ILE A 723 2.62 -41.87 -10.21
C ILE A 723 1.12 -42.19 -10.14
N VAL A 724 0.52 -42.62 -11.25
CA VAL A 724 -0.90 -43.01 -11.27
C VAL A 724 -1.14 -44.21 -10.36
N LYS A 725 -0.28 -45.23 -10.43
CA LYS A 725 -0.36 -46.41 -9.56
C LYS A 725 -0.23 -46.03 -8.08
N GLU A 726 0.69 -45.14 -7.76
CA GLU A 726 0.88 -44.64 -6.39
C GLU A 726 -0.34 -43.84 -5.90
N ALA A 727 -0.84 -42.89 -6.70
CA ALA A 727 -2.02 -42.09 -6.38
C ALA A 727 -3.25 -42.97 -6.14
N LEU A 728 -3.48 -43.99 -6.96
CA LEU A 728 -4.61 -44.92 -6.80
C LEU A 728 -4.46 -45.81 -5.57
N LYS A 729 -3.24 -46.26 -5.25
CA LYS A 729 -2.96 -47.01 -4.03
C LYS A 729 -3.28 -46.18 -2.78
N LEU A 730 -2.96 -44.89 -2.80
CA LEU A 730 -3.28 -43.96 -1.71
C LEU A 730 -4.79 -43.69 -1.63
N LEU A 731 -5.45 -43.43 -2.77
CA LEU A 731 -6.90 -43.24 -2.84
C LEU A 731 -7.69 -44.46 -2.37
N ARG A 732 -7.18 -45.68 -2.59
CA ARG A 732 -7.86 -46.89 -2.11
C ARG A 732 -8.03 -46.91 -0.59
N SER A 733 -7.13 -46.26 0.15
CA SER A 733 -7.23 -46.17 1.61
C SER A 733 -8.29 -45.17 2.10
N SER A 734 -8.69 -44.20 1.28
CA SER A 734 -9.68 -43.16 1.60
C SER A 734 -11.05 -43.41 0.95
N LEU A 735 -11.12 -44.26 -0.08
CA LEU A 735 -12.35 -44.64 -0.76
C LEU A 735 -13.11 -45.71 0.03
N PRO A 736 -14.44 -45.56 0.22
CA PRO A 736 -15.29 -46.62 0.76
C PRO A 736 -15.20 -47.92 -0.07
N ALA A 737 -15.34 -49.07 0.58
CA ALA A 737 -15.33 -50.37 -0.10
C ALA A 737 -16.46 -50.54 -1.15
N THR A 738 -17.48 -49.67 -1.09
CA THR A 738 -18.62 -49.61 -2.03
C THR A 738 -18.27 -49.01 -3.39
N ILE A 739 -17.05 -48.49 -3.58
CA ILE A 739 -16.57 -48.01 -4.88
C ILE A 739 -15.55 -48.99 -5.43
N GLU A 740 -15.82 -49.53 -6.62
CA GLU A 740 -14.91 -50.39 -7.38
C GLU A 740 -13.95 -49.53 -8.19
N ILE A 741 -12.65 -49.88 -8.22
CA ILE A 741 -11.64 -49.16 -9.01
C ILE A 741 -11.17 -50.08 -10.13
N ILE A 742 -11.40 -49.67 -11.37
CA ILE A 742 -10.92 -50.36 -12.58
C ILE A 742 -9.79 -49.54 -13.18
N GLN A 743 -8.66 -50.19 -13.41
CA GLN A 743 -7.45 -49.56 -13.95
C GLN A 743 -6.94 -50.33 -15.17
N THR A 744 -6.63 -49.59 -16.24
CA THR A 744 -6.09 -50.15 -17.48
C THR A 744 -4.97 -49.26 -17.99
N TYR A 745 -3.83 -49.87 -18.33
CA TYR A 745 -2.62 -49.19 -18.77
C TYR A 745 -2.19 -49.78 -20.11
N GLU A 746 -2.42 -49.05 -21.21
CA GLU A 746 -2.07 -49.44 -22.58
C GLU A 746 -1.07 -48.44 -23.17
N VAL A 747 0.11 -48.36 -22.55
CA VAL A 747 1.15 -47.37 -22.89
C VAL A 747 2.50 -48.04 -23.11
N GLN A 748 3.18 -47.66 -24.21
CA GLN A 748 4.58 -48.02 -24.44
C GLN A 748 5.51 -46.89 -24.01
N ARG A 749 5.07 -45.64 -24.20
CA ARG A 749 5.75 -44.43 -23.73
C ARG A 749 4.85 -43.70 -22.74
N ASP A 750 5.41 -43.26 -21.62
CA ASP A 750 4.66 -42.57 -20.56
C ASP A 750 5.42 -41.39 -19.93
N VAL A 751 6.47 -40.91 -20.61
CA VAL A 751 7.31 -39.82 -20.12
C VAL A 751 6.85 -38.48 -20.67
N ILE A 752 6.62 -37.54 -19.76
CA ILE A 752 6.22 -36.15 -20.06
C ILE A 752 7.15 -35.16 -19.33
N ILE A 753 7.15 -33.89 -19.74
CA ILE A 753 7.77 -32.80 -18.97
C ILE A 753 6.69 -32.17 -18.07
N CYS A 754 6.80 -32.40 -16.76
CA CYS A 754 5.94 -31.76 -15.77
C CYS A 754 6.58 -31.78 -14.39
N ASP A 755 6.00 -31.08 -13.42
CA ASP A 755 6.29 -31.39 -12.02
C ASP A 755 5.59 -32.72 -11.66
N PRO A 756 6.26 -33.71 -11.05
CA PRO A 756 5.62 -34.98 -10.66
C PRO A 756 4.46 -34.80 -9.67
N THR A 757 4.50 -33.78 -8.83
CA THR A 757 3.44 -33.44 -7.85
C THR A 757 2.17 -32.92 -8.52
N HIS A 758 2.29 -32.25 -9.67
CA HIS A 758 1.15 -31.78 -10.46
C HIS A 758 0.26 -32.93 -10.94
N ILE A 759 0.84 -34.06 -11.37
CA ILE A 759 0.07 -35.24 -11.79
C ILE A 759 -0.66 -35.87 -10.61
N HIS A 760 -0.01 -35.96 -9.45
CA HIS A 760 -0.69 -36.38 -8.21
C HIS A 760 -1.89 -35.48 -7.89
N GLN A 761 -1.72 -34.16 -7.99
CA GLN A 761 -2.77 -33.19 -7.69
C GLN A 761 -3.94 -33.29 -8.66
N VAL A 762 -3.67 -33.52 -9.96
CA VAL A 762 -4.70 -33.78 -10.97
C VAL A 762 -5.53 -35.00 -10.60
N LEU A 763 -4.87 -36.13 -10.33
CA LEU A 763 -5.54 -37.38 -9.97
C LEU A 763 -6.34 -37.25 -8.68
N MET A 764 -5.76 -36.64 -7.63
CA MET A 764 -6.43 -36.46 -6.35
C MET A 764 -7.70 -35.60 -6.49
N ASN A 765 -7.63 -34.50 -7.23
CA ASN A 765 -8.80 -33.62 -7.44
C ASN A 765 -9.92 -34.31 -8.22
N LEU A 766 -9.57 -35.01 -9.31
CA LEU A 766 -10.58 -35.72 -10.13
C LEU A 766 -11.19 -36.90 -9.37
N CYS A 767 -10.38 -37.73 -8.71
CA CYS A 767 -10.88 -38.89 -7.98
C CYS A 767 -11.66 -38.51 -6.72
N THR A 768 -11.31 -37.41 -6.03
CA THR A 768 -12.08 -36.91 -4.89
C THR A 768 -13.43 -36.35 -5.34
N ASN A 769 -13.48 -35.67 -6.49
CA ASN A 769 -14.75 -35.21 -7.06
C ASN A 769 -15.63 -36.39 -7.48
N ALA A 770 -15.07 -37.42 -8.11
CA ALA A 770 -15.76 -38.66 -8.42
C ALA A 770 -16.29 -39.36 -7.16
N LEU A 771 -15.48 -39.46 -6.10
CA LEU A 771 -15.91 -39.98 -4.80
C LEU A 771 -17.13 -39.22 -4.25
N HIS A 772 -17.07 -37.89 -4.26
CA HIS A 772 -18.19 -37.07 -3.75
C HIS A 772 -19.46 -37.30 -4.57
N ALA A 773 -19.35 -37.47 -5.89
CA ALA A 773 -20.47 -37.77 -6.78
C ALA A 773 -21.07 -39.17 -6.57
N MET A 774 -20.29 -40.10 -5.98
CA MET A 774 -20.70 -41.50 -5.72
C MET A 774 -20.94 -41.79 -4.23
N ARG A 775 -20.92 -40.75 -3.36
CA ARG A 775 -20.88 -40.92 -1.89
C ARG A 775 -22.07 -41.69 -1.31
N GLU A 776 -23.26 -41.51 -1.88
CA GLU A 776 -24.49 -42.15 -1.37
C GLU A 776 -24.79 -43.51 -2.01
N GLN A 777 -24.47 -43.69 -3.29
CA GLN A 777 -24.92 -44.86 -4.08
C GLN A 777 -23.79 -45.87 -4.36
N GLY A 778 -22.54 -45.54 -4.04
CA GLY A 778 -21.38 -46.29 -4.52
C GLY A 778 -21.21 -46.14 -6.03
N GLY A 779 -20.32 -46.93 -6.63
CA GLY A 779 -20.12 -46.88 -8.07
C GLY A 779 -18.79 -47.42 -8.55
N VAL A 780 -18.46 -47.14 -9.81
CA VAL A 780 -17.22 -47.59 -10.44
C VAL A 780 -16.39 -46.37 -10.85
N LEU A 781 -15.17 -46.28 -10.31
CA LEU A 781 -14.15 -45.34 -10.75
C LEU A 781 -13.22 -46.03 -11.73
N LYS A 782 -13.17 -45.53 -12.98
CA LYS A 782 -12.32 -46.08 -14.04
C LYS A 782 -11.18 -45.11 -14.36
N ILE A 783 -9.95 -45.64 -14.42
CA ILE A 783 -8.77 -44.90 -14.84
C ILE A 783 -8.12 -45.62 -16.02
N PHE A 784 -7.98 -44.93 -17.14
CA PHE A 784 -7.29 -45.44 -18.32
C PHE A 784 -6.10 -44.55 -18.67
N LEU A 785 -4.96 -45.18 -18.94
CA LEU A 785 -3.84 -44.55 -19.64
C LEU A 785 -3.65 -45.22 -20.98
N GLN A 786 -3.61 -44.43 -22.05
CA GLN A 786 -3.25 -44.92 -23.38
C GLN A 786 -2.44 -43.88 -24.17
N GLU A 787 -1.68 -44.34 -25.15
CA GLU A 787 -0.96 -43.49 -26.08
C GLU A 787 -1.87 -43.12 -27.26
N GLN A 788 -1.91 -41.85 -27.63
CA GLN A 788 -2.69 -41.37 -28.77
C GLN A 788 -1.85 -40.41 -29.63
N GLU A 789 -1.74 -40.73 -30.91
CA GLU A 789 -1.05 -39.88 -31.89
C GLU A 789 -2.05 -39.05 -32.69
N PHE A 790 -1.82 -37.74 -32.77
CA PHE A 790 -2.65 -36.82 -33.54
C PHE A 790 -1.92 -36.39 -34.81
N ALA A 791 -2.49 -36.72 -35.97
CA ALA A 791 -1.87 -36.48 -37.27
C ALA A 791 -2.00 -35.03 -37.77
N THR A 792 -2.97 -34.27 -37.25
CA THR A 792 -3.30 -32.88 -37.65
C THR A 792 -3.61 -32.02 -36.43
N ASP A 793 -3.32 -30.71 -36.52
CA ASP A 793 -3.73 -29.72 -35.53
C ASP A 793 -5.26 -29.62 -35.45
N ASN A 794 -5.80 -29.36 -34.25
CA ASN A 794 -7.23 -29.10 -34.00
C ASN A 794 -8.20 -30.24 -34.35
N MET A 795 -7.87 -31.49 -33.99
CA MET A 795 -8.84 -32.60 -34.07
C MET A 795 -9.84 -32.52 -32.90
N TYR A 796 -11.14 -32.61 -33.18
CA TYR A 796 -12.26 -32.56 -32.21
C TYR A 796 -12.53 -31.21 -31.51
N ASN A 797 -12.25 -30.05 -32.14
CA ASN A 797 -12.37 -28.72 -31.52
C ASN A 797 -11.49 -28.52 -30.27
N LEU A 798 -10.50 -29.37 -30.06
CA LEU A 798 -9.50 -29.26 -29.00
C LEU A 798 -8.24 -28.63 -29.59
N ASP A 799 -7.69 -27.62 -28.91
CA ASP A 799 -6.48 -26.88 -29.32
C ASP A 799 -5.21 -27.74 -29.11
N LEU A 800 -5.15 -28.87 -29.82
CA LEU A 800 -4.08 -29.87 -29.78
C LEU A 800 -3.16 -29.68 -31.00
N LYS A 801 -1.85 -29.64 -30.75
CA LYS A 801 -0.82 -29.64 -31.81
C LYS A 801 -0.54 -31.06 -32.27
N LYS A 802 -0.14 -31.25 -33.52
CA LYS A 802 0.34 -32.53 -34.06
C LYS A 802 1.45 -33.13 -33.19
N GLY A 803 1.31 -34.40 -32.81
CA GLY A 803 2.28 -35.12 -31.98
C GLY A 803 1.71 -36.33 -31.24
N ALA A 804 2.57 -37.05 -30.54
CA ALA A 804 2.18 -38.14 -29.64
C ALA A 804 1.81 -37.57 -28.26
N TYR A 805 0.68 -38.01 -27.72
CA TYR A 805 0.19 -37.61 -26.41
C TYR A 805 -0.10 -38.83 -25.56
N LEU A 806 0.13 -38.69 -24.27
CA LEU A 806 -0.36 -39.58 -23.23
C LEU A 806 -1.77 -39.14 -22.88
N GLN A 807 -2.74 -40.02 -23.07
CA GLN A 807 -4.12 -39.79 -22.71
C GLN A 807 -4.43 -40.43 -21.35
N LEU A 808 -4.80 -39.60 -20.38
CA LEU A 808 -5.28 -39.99 -19.05
C LEU A 808 -6.79 -39.76 -18.97
N ILE A 809 -7.57 -40.83 -18.79
CA ILE A 809 -9.02 -40.78 -18.65
C ILE A 809 -9.39 -41.14 -17.21
N VAL A 810 -10.19 -40.30 -16.57
CA VAL A 810 -10.80 -40.56 -15.25
C VAL A 810 -12.31 -40.50 -15.40
N SER A 811 -13.00 -41.61 -15.16
CA SER A 811 -14.45 -41.73 -15.33
C SER A 811 -15.12 -42.29 -14.09
N ASP A 812 -16.26 -41.71 -13.71
CA ASP A 812 -17.09 -42.14 -12.60
C ASP A 812 -18.53 -42.44 -13.05
N THR A 813 -19.26 -43.20 -12.23
CA THR A 813 -20.68 -43.50 -12.41
C THR A 813 -21.55 -42.72 -11.40
N GLY A 814 -21.13 -41.52 -11.01
CA GLY A 814 -21.81 -40.69 -10.02
C GLY A 814 -23.00 -39.91 -10.60
N THR A 815 -23.41 -38.85 -9.90
CA THR A 815 -24.60 -38.04 -10.27
C THR A 815 -24.49 -37.27 -11.58
N GLY A 816 -23.30 -37.18 -12.18
CA GLY A 816 -23.04 -36.39 -13.38
C GLY A 816 -23.13 -34.87 -13.16
N ILE A 817 -22.89 -34.11 -14.23
CA ILE A 817 -22.85 -32.65 -14.28
C ILE A 817 -23.99 -32.16 -15.19
N ASP A 818 -24.70 -31.13 -14.76
CA ASP A 818 -25.74 -30.48 -15.56
C ASP A 818 -25.12 -29.76 -16.78
N PRO A 819 -25.65 -29.94 -18.00
CA PRO A 819 -25.13 -29.30 -19.21
C PRO A 819 -24.96 -27.79 -19.11
N ASP A 820 -25.84 -27.10 -18.37
CA ASP A 820 -25.83 -25.63 -18.25
C ASP A 820 -24.64 -25.08 -17.45
N ILE A 821 -23.94 -25.95 -16.73
CA ILE A 821 -22.80 -25.58 -15.89
C ILE A 821 -21.48 -26.18 -16.37
N ILE A 822 -21.46 -27.03 -17.41
CA ILE A 822 -20.24 -27.68 -17.92
C ILE A 822 -19.18 -26.64 -18.29
N ASP A 823 -19.56 -25.54 -18.95
CA ASP A 823 -18.61 -24.48 -19.34
C ASP A 823 -18.05 -23.70 -18.15
N LYS A 824 -18.70 -23.77 -16.98
CA LYS A 824 -18.33 -23.03 -15.77
C LYS A 824 -17.57 -23.88 -14.75
N ILE A 825 -17.50 -25.21 -14.92
CA ILE A 825 -16.88 -26.08 -13.90
C ILE A 825 -15.38 -25.82 -13.70
N PHE A 826 -14.72 -25.22 -14.69
CA PHE A 826 -13.32 -24.83 -14.62
C PHE A 826 -13.13 -23.39 -14.11
N ASP A 827 -14.20 -22.62 -13.90
CA ASP A 827 -14.11 -21.28 -13.35
C ASP A 827 -13.67 -21.34 -11.87
N PRO A 828 -12.67 -20.53 -11.47
CA PRO A 828 -12.26 -20.46 -10.07
C PRO A 828 -13.44 -20.10 -9.16
N PHE A 829 -13.57 -20.84 -8.05
CA PHE A 829 -14.63 -20.70 -7.03
C PHE A 829 -16.02 -21.16 -7.46
N PHE A 830 -16.18 -21.69 -8.68
CA PHE A 830 -17.43 -22.30 -9.09
C PHE A 830 -17.65 -23.61 -8.34
N THR A 831 -18.78 -23.72 -7.63
CA THR A 831 -19.16 -24.96 -6.95
C THR A 831 -20.68 -25.11 -6.88
N THR A 832 -21.14 -26.34 -7.06
CA THR A 832 -22.55 -26.75 -6.84
C THR A 832 -22.79 -27.32 -5.44
N LYS A 833 -21.75 -27.36 -4.60
CA LYS A 833 -21.78 -27.92 -3.23
C LYS A 833 -22.28 -26.87 -2.23
N GLN A 834 -22.84 -27.32 -1.09
CA GLN A 834 -23.30 -26.42 -0.03
C GLN A 834 -22.14 -25.61 0.59
N LEU A 835 -22.47 -24.47 1.20
CA LEU A 835 -21.48 -23.54 1.79
C LEU A 835 -20.62 -24.28 2.84
N GLY A 836 -19.35 -24.50 2.51
CA GLY A 836 -18.39 -25.21 3.38
C GLY A 836 -17.97 -26.61 2.92
N GLU A 837 -18.62 -27.21 1.92
CA GLU A 837 -18.32 -28.57 1.43
C GLU A 837 -17.47 -28.63 0.14
N GLY A 838 -17.15 -27.47 -0.42
CA GLY A 838 -16.33 -27.36 -1.63
C GLY A 838 -15.65 -26.00 -1.73
N THR A 839 -14.36 -26.00 -2.04
CA THR A 839 -13.58 -24.77 -2.26
C THR A 839 -13.82 -24.15 -3.64
N GLY A 840 -14.43 -24.89 -4.56
CA GLY A 840 -14.61 -24.48 -5.97
C GLY A 840 -13.30 -24.29 -6.74
N LEU A 841 -12.17 -24.75 -6.19
CA LEU A 841 -10.83 -24.54 -6.76
C LEU A 841 -10.24 -25.80 -7.41
N GLY A 842 -10.79 -26.98 -7.12
CA GLY A 842 -10.19 -28.25 -7.54
C GLY A 842 -10.04 -28.36 -9.07
N LEU A 843 -11.13 -28.17 -9.81
CA LEU A 843 -11.12 -28.29 -11.27
C LEU A 843 -10.38 -27.15 -11.96
N SER A 844 -10.43 -25.92 -11.42
CA SER A 844 -9.64 -24.79 -11.96
C SER A 844 -8.13 -25.04 -11.82
N VAL A 845 -7.71 -25.69 -10.73
CA VAL A 845 -6.31 -26.11 -10.53
C VAL A 845 -5.92 -27.21 -11.51
N VAL A 846 -6.78 -28.22 -11.72
CA VAL A 846 -6.56 -29.26 -12.74
C VAL A 846 -6.37 -28.63 -14.12
N TYR A 847 -7.25 -27.69 -14.50
CA TYR A 847 -7.16 -26.99 -15.78
C TYR A 847 -5.83 -26.24 -15.92
N GLY A 848 -5.43 -25.49 -14.89
CA GLY A 848 -4.17 -24.75 -14.87
C GLY A 848 -2.93 -25.65 -15.01
N ILE A 849 -2.90 -26.76 -14.27
CA ILE A 849 -1.82 -27.76 -14.34
C ILE A 849 -1.71 -28.37 -15.72
N VAL A 850 -2.83 -28.80 -16.31
CA VAL A 850 -2.86 -29.42 -17.63
C VAL A 850 -2.36 -28.45 -18.69
N LYS A 851 -2.79 -27.17 -18.63
CA LYS A 851 -2.31 -26.13 -19.54
C LYS A 851 -0.83 -25.82 -19.36
N ASP A 852 -0.33 -25.78 -18.13
CA ASP A 852 1.10 -25.56 -17.86
C ASP A 852 1.98 -26.72 -18.39
N ALA A 853 1.48 -27.95 -18.35
CA ALA A 853 2.12 -29.11 -18.97
C ALA A 853 2.03 -29.13 -20.52
N GLY A 854 1.45 -28.09 -21.15
CA GLY A 854 1.22 -28.03 -22.59
C GLY A 854 0.14 -28.99 -23.08
N GLY A 855 -0.72 -29.46 -22.17
CA GLY A 855 -1.79 -30.42 -22.43
C GLY A 855 -3.17 -29.79 -22.61
N VAL A 856 -4.16 -30.66 -22.85
CA VAL A 856 -5.57 -30.28 -23.02
C VAL A 856 -6.45 -31.19 -22.18
N ILE A 857 -7.50 -30.64 -21.58
CA ILE A 857 -8.53 -31.38 -20.84
C ILE A 857 -9.88 -31.23 -21.52
N SER A 858 -10.63 -32.33 -21.61
CA SER A 858 -12.03 -32.36 -22.04
C SER A 858 -12.89 -33.10 -21.02
N VAL A 859 -14.18 -32.79 -21.02
CA VAL A 859 -15.18 -33.37 -20.10
C VAL A 859 -16.40 -33.83 -20.88
N GLU A 860 -16.85 -35.05 -20.59
CA GLU A 860 -18.11 -35.63 -21.06
C GLU A 860 -18.92 -36.00 -19.81
N SER A 861 -20.15 -35.49 -19.68
CA SER A 861 -20.99 -35.82 -18.52
C SER A 861 -22.46 -35.82 -18.89
N GLU A 862 -23.21 -36.74 -18.28
CA GLU A 862 -24.67 -36.79 -18.36
C GLU A 862 -25.25 -36.92 -16.95
N PRO A 863 -26.25 -36.10 -16.58
CA PRO A 863 -26.93 -36.22 -15.29
C PRO A 863 -27.43 -37.63 -15.04
N GLY A 864 -27.06 -38.20 -13.90
CA GLY A 864 -27.42 -39.55 -13.46
C GLY A 864 -26.67 -40.70 -14.12
N LYS A 865 -25.74 -40.45 -15.05
CA LYS A 865 -24.87 -41.49 -15.65
C LYS A 865 -23.40 -41.38 -15.25
N GLY A 866 -22.96 -40.19 -14.84
CA GLY A 866 -21.62 -39.93 -14.33
C GLY A 866 -20.82 -38.94 -15.17
N THR A 867 -19.52 -38.86 -14.89
CA THR A 867 -18.60 -37.90 -15.52
C THR A 867 -17.36 -38.60 -16.04
N LYS A 868 -16.85 -38.14 -17.18
CA LYS A 868 -15.60 -38.61 -17.78
C LYS A 868 -14.74 -37.40 -18.13
N PHE A 869 -13.60 -37.29 -17.45
CA PHE A 869 -12.54 -36.34 -17.78
C PHE A 869 -11.48 -37.02 -18.62
N THR A 870 -11.06 -36.38 -19.70
CA THR A 870 -9.99 -36.85 -20.59
C THR A 870 -8.91 -35.80 -20.66
N ILE A 871 -7.67 -36.17 -20.32
CA ILE A 871 -6.51 -35.29 -20.30
C ILE A 871 -5.49 -35.79 -21.31
N TYR A 872 -4.97 -34.89 -22.13
CA TYR A 872 -3.93 -35.14 -23.12
C TYR A 872 -2.65 -34.42 -22.69
N LEU A 873 -1.55 -35.15 -22.54
CA LEU A 873 -0.24 -34.61 -22.16
C LEU A 873 0.81 -34.97 -23.23
N PRO A 874 1.64 -34.03 -23.71
CA PRO A 874 2.59 -34.30 -24.78
C PRO A 874 3.67 -35.31 -24.35
N LEU A 875 3.84 -36.39 -25.12
CA LEU A 875 4.87 -37.41 -24.88
C LEU A 875 6.23 -36.95 -25.40
N ILE A 876 7.27 -37.44 -24.74
CA ILE A 876 8.66 -37.17 -25.11
C ILE A 876 9.40 -38.49 -25.30
N ASP A 877 10.18 -38.59 -26.37
CA ASP A 877 11.09 -39.71 -26.58
C ASP A 877 12.27 -39.61 -25.61
N SER A 878 12.19 -40.31 -24.49
CA SER A 878 13.31 -40.46 -23.56
C SER A 878 13.78 -41.92 -23.53
N ASN A 879 14.70 -42.25 -24.44
CA ASN A 879 15.37 -43.54 -24.50
C ASN A 879 16.54 -43.66 -23.50
N LYS A 880 16.37 -43.20 -22.25
CA LYS A 880 17.36 -43.34 -21.17
C LYS A 880 16.72 -43.33 -19.78
N ARG A 881 16.48 -44.53 -19.24
CA ARG A 881 16.63 -44.80 -17.80
C ARG A 881 17.13 -46.23 -17.62
N THR A 882 18.33 -46.36 -17.07
CA THR A 882 18.84 -47.56 -16.42
C THR A 882 18.26 -47.57 -15.00
N ASP A 883 17.44 -48.57 -14.70
CA ASP A 883 17.11 -48.95 -13.32
C ASP A 883 18.35 -49.61 -12.70
N GLU A 884 19.04 -48.89 -11.82
CA GLU A 884 19.97 -49.52 -10.88
C GLU A 884 19.19 -49.92 -9.62
N GLN A 885 18.78 -51.19 -9.56
CA GLN A 885 18.56 -51.86 -8.29
C GLN A 885 19.90 -51.97 -7.58
N LYS A 886 20.20 -51.05 -6.65
CA LYS A 886 21.39 -51.16 -5.80
C LYS A 886 21.18 -52.16 -4.68
N ASP A 887 22.04 -53.17 -4.68
CA ASP A 887 22.22 -54.15 -3.62
C ASP A 887 22.45 -53.47 -2.25
N LEU A 888 21.69 -53.92 -1.25
CA LEU A 888 21.73 -53.48 0.14
C LEU A 888 22.87 -54.16 0.91
N SER A 889 24.12 -54.00 0.47
CA SER A 889 25.26 -54.27 1.35
C SER A 889 25.54 -53.04 2.20
N VAL A 890 25.36 -53.15 3.52
CA VAL A 890 25.65 -52.06 4.46
C VAL A 890 27.17 -52.01 4.69
N PRO A 891 27.87 -50.95 4.26
CA PRO A 891 29.32 -50.87 4.40
C PRO A 891 29.72 -50.69 5.87
N HIS A 892 30.74 -51.43 6.30
CA HIS A 892 31.38 -51.29 7.61
C HIS A 892 32.66 -50.48 7.44
N GLY A 893 33.03 -49.66 8.44
CA GLY A 893 34.25 -48.86 8.40
C GLY A 893 34.79 -48.56 9.79
N ASN A 894 35.99 -47.96 9.84
CA ASN A 894 36.67 -47.54 11.07
C ASN A 894 36.94 -46.04 10.99
N GLY A 895 36.66 -45.29 12.06
CA GLY A 895 36.87 -43.84 12.13
C GLY A 895 36.02 -43.18 13.23
N CYS A 896 36.36 -41.95 13.60
CA CYS A 896 35.62 -41.17 14.61
C CYS A 896 34.71 -40.13 13.95
N ILE A 897 33.39 -40.25 14.18
CA ILE A 897 32.37 -39.38 13.59
C ILE A 897 31.83 -38.43 14.66
N LEU A 898 31.83 -37.13 14.37
CA LEU A 898 31.10 -36.13 15.16
C LEU A 898 29.69 -35.99 14.59
N TYR A 899 28.69 -36.43 15.35
CA TYR A 899 27.27 -36.32 14.98
C TYR A 899 26.63 -35.19 15.78
N VAL A 900 26.08 -34.18 15.09
CA VAL A 900 25.53 -32.97 15.70
C VAL A 900 24.07 -32.82 15.30
N ASP A 901 23.18 -32.87 16.28
CA ASP A 901 21.74 -32.72 16.07
C ASP A 901 21.12 -32.17 17.36
N ASP A 902 20.34 -31.09 17.26
CA ASP A 902 19.78 -30.42 18.45
C ASP A 902 18.70 -31.25 19.15
N GLU A 903 18.16 -32.27 18.47
CA GLU A 903 17.25 -33.24 19.04
C GLU A 903 18.02 -34.46 19.59
N GLU A 904 18.13 -34.56 20.92
CA GLU A 904 18.87 -35.61 21.61
C GLU A 904 18.48 -37.03 21.17
N SER A 905 17.20 -37.25 20.87
CA SER A 905 16.65 -38.52 20.36
C SER A 905 17.25 -38.90 19.00
N ILE A 906 17.37 -37.95 18.08
CA ILE A 906 17.93 -38.15 16.73
C ILE A 906 19.45 -38.29 16.82
N ALA A 907 20.08 -37.46 17.64
CA ALA A 907 21.51 -37.49 17.89
C ALA A 907 21.95 -38.86 18.48
N ALA A 908 21.19 -39.38 19.45
CA ALA A 908 21.40 -40.70 20.05
C ALA A 908 21.14 -41.84 19.04
N LEU A 909 20.10 -41.70 18.21
CA LEU A 909 19.80 -42.65 17.14
C LEU A 909 20.95 -42.73 16.14
N GLY A 910 21.54 -41.60 15.74
CA GLY A 910 22.72 -41.54 14.87
C GLY A 910 23.91 -42.34 15.41
N ARG A 911 24.18 -42.25 16.72
CA ARG A 911 25.18 -43.10 17.40
C ARG A 911 24.82 -44.57 17.33
N GLU A 912 23.60 -44.94 17.72
CA GLU A 912 23.14 -46.33 17.70
C GLU A 912 23.12 -46.96 16.31
N MET A 913 22.98 -46.16 15.25
CA MET A 913 23.07 -46.58 13.85
C MET A 913 24.51 -46.79 13.37
N LEU A 914 25.43 -45.89 13.75
CA LEU A 914 26.79 -45.87 13.22
C LEU A 914 27.78 -46.73 14.03
N THR A 915 27.55 -46.91 15.35
CA THR A 915 28.42 -47.74 16.20
C THR A 915 28.46 -49.22 15.77
N PRO A 916 27.33 -49.89 15.43
CA PRO A 916 27.35 -51.26 14.89
C PRO A 916 28.09 -51.41 13.56
N LEU A 917 28.29 -50.30 12.83
CA LEU A 917 29.01 -50.29 11.55
C LEU A 917 30.54 -50.14 11.72
N GLY A 918 31.03 -50.04 12.97
CA GLY A 918 32.46 -49.98 13.32
C GLY A 918 33.00 -48.58 13.64
N TYR A 919 32.15 -47.54 13.62
CA TYR A 919 32.56 -46.16 13.89
C TYR A 919 32.50 -45.80 15.38
N GLU A 920 33.49 -45.02 15.85
CA GLU A 920 33.40 -44.32 17.14
C GLU A 920 32.56 -43.05 16.92
N VAL A 921 31.43 -42.89 17.62
CA VAL A 921 30.50 -41.78 17.34
C VAL A 921 30.33 -40.90 18.57
N ILE A 922 30.83 -39.68 18.46
CA ILE A 922 30.64 -38.63 19.47
C ILE A 922 29.42 -37.81 19.05
N VAL A 923 28.51 -37.60 19.99
CA VAL A 923 27.25 -36.91 19.72
C VAL A 923 27.24 -35.59 20.46
N CYS A 924 26.79 -34.53 19.80
CA CYS A 924 26.59 -33.21 20.38
C CYS A 924 25.18 -32.72 20.06
N VAL A 925 24.50 -32.18 21.07
CA VAL A 925 23.16 -31.58 20.93
C VAL A 925 23.18 -30.06 20.77
N SER A 926 24.38 -29.49 20.72
CA SER A 926 24.63 -28.06 20.63
C SER A 926 25.72 -27.83 19.60
N SER A 927 25.42 -26.97 18.62
CA SER A 927 26.36 -26.55 17.58
C SER A 927 27.57 -25.83 18.17
N SER A 928 27.37 -25.06 19.24
CA SER A 928 28.44 -24.38 19.98
C SER A 928 29.37 -25.38 20.68
N ASP A 929 28.82 -26.42 21.31
CA ASP A 929 29.61 -27.45 22.00
C ASP A 929 30.37 -28.32 21.01
N ALA A 930 29.73 -28.67 19.89
CA ALA A 930 30.37 -29.37 18.77
C ALA A 930 31.58 -28.59 18.24
N LEU A 931 31.45 -27.27 18.05
CA LEU A 931 32.56 -26.42 17.63
C LEU A 931 33.67 -26.34 18.68
N ASN A 932 33.33 -26.26 19.96
CA ASN A 932 34.32 -26.21 21.04
C ASN A 932 35.11 -27.53 21.16
N ILE A 933 34.42 -28.67 21.08
CA ILE A 933 35.06 -30.00 21.11
C ILE A 933 35.95 -30.17 19.87
N PHE A 934 35.47 -29.77 18.69
CA PHE A 934 36.26 -29.80 17.47
C PHE A 934 37.48 -28.87 17.53
N ARG A 935 37.37 -27.68 18.14
CA ARG A 935 38.49 -26.75 18.34
C ARG A 935 39.56 -27.30 19.28
N ASN A 936 39.15 -28.00 20.33
CA ASN A 936 40.07 -28.57 21.31
C ASN A 936 40.91 -29.73 20.74
N ASP A 937 40.32 -30.53 19.84
CA ASP A 937 41.04 -31.61 19.16
C ASP A 937 40.52 -31.85 17.72
N PRO A 938 40.96 -31.03 16.74
CA PRO A 938 40.46 -31.10 15.36
C PRO A 938 40.88 -32.34 14.57
N GLN A 939 41.93 -33.04 15.04
CA GLN A 939 42.46 -34.23 14.36
C GLN A 939 41.75 -35.52 14.79
N ARG A 940 41.05 -35.50 15.93
CA ARG A 940 40.31 -36.65 16.43
C ARG A 940 39.22 -37.14 15.48
N PHE A 941 38.58 -36.23 14.74
CA PHE A 941 37.40 -36.53 13.93
C PHE A 941 37.75 -36.78 12.47
N ASP A 942 37.15 -37.82 11.89
CA ASP A 942 37.32 -38.19 10.48
C ASP A 942 36.16 -37.72 9.59
N LEU A 943 34.98 -37.52 10.19
CA LEU A 943 33.76 -37.07 9.51
C LEU A 943 32.88 -36.26 10.47
N ILE A 944 32.20 -35.25 9.93
CA ILE A 944 31.19 -34.49 10.67
C ILE A 944 29.84 -34.72 10.00
N ILE A 945 28.82 -35.07 10.79
CA ILE A 945 27.43 -35.13 10.36
C ILE A 945 26.69 -34.10 11.19
N THR A 946 26.06 -33.11 10.57
CA THR A 946 25.39 -32.03 11.29
C THR A 946 24.00 -31.78 10.74
N ASP A 947 23.03 -31.50 11.61
CA ASP A 947 21.74 -31.00 11.18
C ASP A 947 21.85 -29.57 10.62
N MET A 948 20.96 -29.21 9.69
CA MET A 948 20.94 -27.89 9.07
C MET A 948 20.41 -26.82 10.03
N THR A 949 19.31 -27.13 10.71
CA THR A 949 18.53 -26.17 11.48
C THR A 949 18.74 -26.42 12.96
N MET A 950 19.72 -25.76 13.55
CA MET A 950 20.05 -25.89 14.97
C MET A 950 20.04 -24.53 15.67
N PRO A 951 19.69 -24.46 16.97
CA PRO A 951 19.81 -23.25 17.78
C PRO A 951 21.24 -22.69 17.79
N ASN A 952 21.34 -21.36 18.00
CA ASN A 952 22.57 -20.56 18.04
C ASN A 952 23.35 -20.47 16.72
N MET A 953 23.65 -21.61 16.09
CA MET A 953 24.46 -21.70 14.88
C MET A 953 23.90 -22.79 13.97
N THR A 954 23.61 -22.43 12.73
CA THR A 954 23.11 -23.37 11.70
C THR A 954 24.21 -24.35 11.29
N GLY A 955 23.82 -25.51 10.76
CA GLY A 955 24.78 -26.52 10.27
C GLY A 955 25.75 -25.97 9.22
N ILE A 956 25.29 -25.06 8.37
CA ILE A 956 26.15 -24.38 7.37
C ILE A 956 27.15 -23.43 8.05
N ALA A 957 26.72 -22.67 9.05
CA ALA A 957 27.62 -21.79 9.81
C ALA A 957 28.65 -22.60 10.61
N LEU A 958 28.23 -23.73 11.20
CA LEU A 958 29.10 -24.67 11.90
C LEU A 958 30.13 -25.29 10.95
N ALA A 959 29.69 -25.75 9.78
CA ALA A 959 30.57 -26.29 8.74
C ALA A 959 31.64 -25.27 8.32
N LYS A 960 31.24 -24.01 8.06
CA LYS A 960 32.18 -22.93 7.73
C LYS A 960 33.23 -22.70 8.82
N GLU A 961 32.83 -22.69 10.09
CA GLU A 961 33.76 -22.51 11.21
C GLU A 961 34.71 -23.70 11.38
N MET A 962 34.23 -24.94 11.17
CA MET A 962 35.05 -26.15 11.23
C MET A 962 36.04 -26.26 10.07
N ILE A 963 35.64 -25.87 8.86
CA ILE A 963 36.50 -25.83 7.67
C ILE A 963 37.62 -24.80 7.82
N LYS A 964 37.36 -23.65 8.47
CA LYS A 964 38.42 -22.68 8.79
C LYS A 964 39.52 -23.28 9.68
N ILE A 965 39.18 -24.26 10.52
CA ILE A 965 40.11 -24.94 11.42
C ILE A 965 40.80 -26.11 10.70
N ARG A 966 40.03 -26.94 9.98
CA ARG A 966 40.53 -28.08 9.19
C ARG A 966 39.84 -28.11 7.83
N PRO A 967 40.45 -27.54 6.77
CA PRO A 967 39.81 -27.42 5.46
C PRO A 967 39.43 -28.75 4.80
N GLU A 968 40.15 -29.82 5.12
CA GLU A 968 40.03 -31.14 4.48
C GLU A 968 38.99 -32.07 5.14
N ILE A 969 38.35 -31.65 6.24
CA ILE A 969 37.39 -32.50 6.97
C ILE A 969 36.12 -32.71 6.11
N PRO A 970 35.70 -33.95 5.82
CA PRO A 970 34.44 -34.19 5.14
C PRO A 970 33.27 -33.87 6.09
N ILE A 971 32.25 -33.17 5.56
CA ILE A 971 31.04 -32.79 6.29
C ILE A 971 29.81 -33.28 5.52
N ILE A 972 28.90 -33.96 6.20
CA ILE A 972 27.57 -34.35 5.72
C ILE A 972 26.54 -33.48 6.42
N LEU A 973 25.66 -32.85 5.65
CA LEU A 973 24.58 -32.05 6.20
C LEU A 973 23.27 -32.85 6.17
N SER A 974 22.61 -32.98 7.31
CA SER A 974 21.26 -33.56 7.40
C SER A 974 20.22 -32.44 7.37
N THR A 975 19.11 -32.62 6.67
CA THR A 975 18.04 -31.62 6.60
C THR A 975 16.65 -32.24 6.54
N GLY A 976 15.70 -31.68 7.28
CA GLY A 976 14.27 -32.04 7.25
C GLY A 976 13.46 -31.32 6.16
N PHE A 977 14.07 -30.39 5.42
CA PHE A 977 13.37 -29.59 4.42
C PHE A 977 14.28 -29.25 3.22
N SER A 978 13.71 -29.31 2.02
CA SER A 978 14.37 -28.87 0.79
C SER A 978 14.37 -27.33 0.70
N GLU A 979 14.98 -26.63 1.65
CA GLU A 979 15.35 -25.24 1.39
C GLU A 979 16.52 -25.25 0.41
N GLN A 980 16.43 -24.33 -0.56
CA GLN A 980 17.34 -24.20 -1.69
C GLN A 980 18.80 -24.15 -1.21
N ILE A 981 19.54 -25.23 -1.40
CA ILE A 981 20.99 -25.18 -1.49
C ILE A 981 21.28 -25.42 -2.96
N THR A 982 21.59 -24.35 -3.69
CA THR A 982 22.03 -24.44 -5.08
C THR A 982 23.36 -25.21 -5.13
N GLU A 983 23.60 -26.00 -6.18
CA GLU A 983 24.88 -26.70 -6.38
C GLU A 983 26.09 -25.73 -6.31
N GLU A 984 25.88 -24.45 -6.62
CA GLU A 984 26.88 -23.37 -6.45
C GLU A 984 27.22 -23.03 -4.99
N GLU A 985 26.28 -23.15 -4.04
CA GLU A 985 26.56 -22.99 -2.61
C GLU A 985 27.17 -24.25 -1.99
N SER A 986 26.88 -25.43 -2.56
CA SER A 986 27.40 -26.73 -2.12
C SER A 986 28.92 -26.83 -2.29
N GLY A 987 29.46 -26.36 -3.43
CA GLY A 987 30.90 -26.44 -3.72
C GLY A 987 31.78 -25.45 -2.94
N ARG A 988 31.23 -24.33 -2.47
CA ARG A 988 32.01 -23.25 -1.81
C ARG A 988 32.19 -23.42 -0.30
N ASN A 989 31.41 -24.31 0.33
CA ASN A 989 31.36 -24.46 1.79
C ASN A 989 31.88 -25.81 2.30
N GLY A 990 32.62 -26.59 1.49
CA GLY A 990 33.28 -27.85 1.90
C GLY A 990 32.35 -28.98 2.37
N ILE A 991 31.04 -28.90 2.13
CA ILE A 991 30.06 -29.96 2.41
C ILE A 991 30.14 -31.00 1.29
N ARG A 992 30.30 -32.29 1.65
CA ARG A 992 30.48 -33.38 0.67
C ARG A 992 29.19 -34.11 0.31
N GLU A 993 28.24 -34.22 1.23
CA GLU A 993 26.99 -34.97 1.02
C GLU A 993 25.82 -34.33 1.78
N PHE A 994 24.60 -34.59 1.30
CA PHE A 994 23.35 -34.17 1.94
C PHE A 994 22.47 -35.38 2.25
N LEU A 995 21.88 -35.40 3.45
CA LEU A 995 20.98 -36.45 3.91
C LEU A 995 19.61 -35.87 4.25
N MET A 996 18.59 -36.30 3.51
CA MET A 996 17.20 -35.91 3.80
C MET A 996 16.66 -36.69 4.99
N LYS A 997 16.20 -35.99 6.03
CA LYS A 997 15.45 -36.59 7.13
C LYS A 997 14.03 -36.95 6.65
N PRO A 998 13.45 -38.08 7.08
CA PRO A 998 14.03 -39.07 7.99
C PRO A 998 15.11 -39.94 7.32
N VAL A 999 16.27 -40.05 7.97
CA VAL A 999 17.44 -40.76 7.44
C VAL A 999 17.34 -42.25 7.82
N SER A 1000 17.30 -43.14 6.83
CA SER A 1000 17.35 -44.59 7.07
C SER A 1000 18.78 -45.09 7.26
N LEU A 1001 18.95 -46.22 7.95
CA LEU A 1001 20.25 -46.83 8.19
C LEU A 1001 21.05 -47.09 6.88
N PRO A 1002 20.45 -47.63 5.79
CA PRO A 1002 21.18 -47.82 4.54
C PRO A 1002 21.61 -46.51 3.87
N ALA A 1003 20.77 -45.47 3.93
CA ALA A 1003 21.08 -44.17 3.36
C ALA A 1003 22.23 -43.48 4.11
N LEU A 1004 22.21 -43.54 5.45
CA LEU A 1004 23.26 -43.02 6.31
C LEU A 1004 24.59 -43.74 6.04
N ALA A 1005 24.58 -45.07 6.01
CA ALA A 1005 25.79 -45.87 5.78
C ALA A 1005 26.43 -45.60 4.41
N GLN A 1006 25.62 -45.47 3.35
CA GLN A 1006 26.12 -45.13 2.02
C GLN A 1006 26.69 -43.71 1.95
N ALA A 1007 26.03 -42.73 2.58
CA ALA A 1007 26.52 -41.34 2.59
C ALA A 1007 27.84 -41.22 3.35
N VAL A 1008 27.99 -41.92 4.48
CA VAL A 1008 29.26 -42.00 5.22
C VAL A 1008 30.38 -42.61 4.36
N LYS A 1009 30.10 -43.73 3.67
CA LYS A 1009 31.07 -44.36 2.75
C LYS A 1009 31.53 -43.41 1.64
N ARG A 1010 30.58 -42.70 1.00
CA ARG A 1010 30.88 -41.74 -0.07
C ARG A 1010 31.69 -40.55 0.45
N ALA A 1011 31.29 -39.96 1.58
CA ALA A 1011 31.96 -38.80 2.14
C ALA A 1011 33.41 -39.08 2.58
N MET A 1012 33.69 -40.28 3.10
CA MET A 1012 35.03 -40.70 3.53
C MET A 1012 35.93 -41.23 2.41
N GLY A 1013 35.48 -41.23 1.15
CA GLY A 1013 36.33 -41.53 -0.01
C GLY A 1013 36.72 -42.99 -0.18
N GLN A 1014 36.03 -43.95 0.44
CA GLN A 1014 36.19 -45.38 0.13
C GLN A 1014 35.45 -45.73 -1.17
N ALA A 1015 35.99 -45.26 -2.29
CA ALA A 1015 35.57 -45.70 -3.61
C ALA A 1015 35.79 -47.21 -3.75
N GLU A 1016 34.87 -47.87 -4.44
CA GLU A 1016 34.98 -49.26 -4.86
C GLU A 1016 36.35 -49.51 -5.49
N SER A 1017 37.18 -50.31 -4.83
CA SER A 1017 38.20 -51.09 -5.53
C SER A 1017 37.46 -52.06 -6.43
N ALA A 1018 37.18 -51.63 -7.65
CA ALA A 1018 36.81 -52.50 -8.75
C ALA A 1018 38.02 -53.41 -9.04
N THR A 1019 38.05 -54.57 -8.40
CA THR A 1019 38.77 -55.73 -8.92
C THR A 1019 38.09 -56.13 -10.23
N VAL A 1020 38.78 -55.84 -11.33
CA VAL A 1020 38.68 -56.32 -12.72
C VAL A 1020 37.34 -56.84 -13.20
#